data_AF-A0A972EAN7-F1
#
_entry.id   AF-A0A972EAN7-F1
#
_cell.length_a   1.000
_cell.length_b   1.000
_cell.length_c   1.000
_cell.angle_alpha   90.00
_cell.angle_beta   90.00
_cell.angle_gamma   90.00
#
_symmetry.space_group_name_H-M   'P 1'
#
loop_
_entity.id
_entity.type
_entity.pdbx_description
1 polymer ?
#
loop_
_entity_poly.entity_id
_entity_poly.type
_entity_poly.pdbx_seq_one_letter_code
_entity_poly.pdbx_strand_id
1 'polypeptide(L)'
;MKRFFLWILLALPLLAGGCVGDLITLVETEEETALEDPGLSWSSSSFEASLGGSNTFPTLSNDAGVSVSYASSDEEVATVAGDGTVTLVATGTTTITAESAATGTYEASSASYTLTVSKSTDGISWSTNSSTVTLGASDNEFPTLNNPGGQTIAYSSSNAAVATIDSNGAVTLLTAGATTITAVSTENENYASATASYSLTVQEEGSNLSSADLSWPATEYSATMGSDFTSPTLTNPHGLSVTYSSSETSVATVDESGNVTLTGAGTTAITASYAGDDTYAASSVSYTLKVNKGSVTLAWSETSCTVNLTDASASYPTLTASPDGLTLTYASSNTAVATVSASGSVSALAKGTATISVSFDGNDYYSAASASYSLSVVDGSDDGAVSTVFESAGDSSSDDDISNTSFTRLVTVSYASGGATVSGYSAVSDVFDVSVSGNQVTITYSGEENVVYKLTGTASDGFFKLYSSKKQALWLSGLSLTSTDGAAINNQSGKRTFVYVDGTNTLADGSSAGYSTSGDEDMKGVFFSEGQLIFSGSGSLAVTASNKESKSGIVSDDYVRIMDAPSITVTAGSNAGHGIRGKEYVQLSDGTLKVTTAAAMKKGIGSDGYVLVEGGSSTITVTGGVGYDSDDAEYKGSAGIKADNYFAMTGGTVSITNSGSGGKGVSAGSYDYYSENGSLSDSYISGGTLTVKTTGSESNDVSSKAVKIGFKQQSGSSYIYAGNMKISGGALTVNCSKSEGFEVKGDLTVSGGETYVYSTGDDAINCQGTITVTGGYVYGYSTANDGIDSNGDTKLSGGYVFAITTKGSPEVAFDTNTEGGYKLYINSGATLVAYGGLESGYSASQTVYSMSCTANAWNALHNGSSYIAAFKAPSGISSVAVSAPSLSKGYTGVTVSDSLCNGTWASGDISGGSSVSLSSYSGGGGQGGQAGPGNGGGGPGGH
;
A
#
# COMPACT_ATOMS: atom_id res chain seq x y z
N MET A 1 -46.62 -16.05 49.26
CA MET A 1 -47.90 -16.78 49.45
C MET A 1 -48.99 -15.72 49.63
N LYS A 2 -50.10 -15.64 48.92
CA LYS A 2 -50.87 -16.60 48.12
C LYS A 2 -51.32 -15.95 46.82
N ARG A 3 -51.19 -16.69 45.72
CA ARG A 3 -51.95 -16.51 44.49
C ARG A 3 -53.41 -16.94 44.73
N PHE A 4 -54.28 -16.59 43.77
CA PHE A 4 -55.21 -17.50 43.07
C PHE A 4 -56.74 -17.37 43.31
N PHE A 5 -57.43 -17.46 42.15
CA PHE A 5 -58.83 -17.77 41.82
C PHE A 5 -59.90 -16.66 41.93
N LEU A 6 -60.96 -16.55 41.12
CA LEU A 6 -61.37 -16.96 39.75
C LEU A 6 -62.91 -16.76 39.74
N TRP A 7 -63.48 -16.04 38.75
CA TRP A 7 -64.83 -16.25 38.14
C TRP A 7 -66.10 -15.99 39.01
N ILE A 8 -67.32 -15.68 38.53
CA ILE A 8 -67.96 -15.35 37.24
C ILE A 8 -69.37 -14.78 37.53
N LEU A 9 -69.84 -13.88 36.66
CA LEU A 9 -71.22 -13.53 36.23
C LEU A 9 -72.39 -13.20 37.19
N LEU A 10 -73.22 -12.32 36.60
CA LEU A 10 -74.68 -12.16 36.70
C LEU A 10 -75.21 -11.52 37.99
N ALA A 11 -76.23 -10.68 37.99
CA ALA A 11 -76.90 -9.85 37.00
C ALA A 11 -77.98 -9.08 37.77
N LEU A 12 -78.22 -7.85 37.32
CA LEU A 12 -79.47 -7.09 37.42
C LEU A 12 -79.87 -6.41 38.74
N PRO A 13 -80.59 -5.28 38.60
CA PRO A 13 -80.75 -4.19 39.58
C PRO A 13 -82.22 -4.08 40.04
N LEU A 14 -82.58 -2.93 40.64
CA LEU A 14 -83.92 -2.35 40.95
C LEU A 14 -84.13 -2.16 42.47
N LEU A 15 -84.27 -0.94 43.00
CA LEU A 15 -85.25 0.17 42.82
C LEU A 15 -86.16 0.27 44.06
N ALA A 16 -86.17 1.46 44.71
CA ALA A 16 -87.23 2.12 45.51
C ALA A 16 -86.57 2.80 46.73
N GLY A 17 -86.38 4.13 46.74
CA GLY A 17 -87.38 5.16 47.08
C GLY A 17 -87.03 5.73 48.48
N GLY A 18 -87.00 7.02 48.81
CA GLY A 18 -87.29 8.30 48.16
C GLY A 18 -86.90 9.45 49.13
N CYS A 19 -87.12 10.70 48.70
CA CYS A 19 -87.00 11.99 49.43
C CYS A 19 -85.60 12.37 49.96
N VAL A 20 -84.87 13.32 49.36
CA VAL A 20 -85.06 14.80 49.29
C VAL A 20 -85.00 15.48 50.66
N GLY A 21 -83.97 16.32 50.84
CA GLY A 21 -84.15 17.65 51.43
C GLY A 21 -83.36 17.94 52.70
N ASP A 22 -82.24 18.64 52.51
CA ASP A 22 -81.72 19.72 53.35
C ASP A 22 -80.83 19.43 54.58
N LEU A 23 -79.56 19.83 54.36
CA LEU A 23 -78.76 20.75 55.18
C LEU A 23 -77.73 20.18 56.18
N ILE A 24 -76.48 20.14 55.67
CA ILE A 24 -75.24 20.68 56.26
C ILE A 24 -74.51 19.86 57.34
N THR A 25 -73.21 19.65 57.03
CA THR A 25 -72.03 19.27 57.85
C THR A 25 -71.87 17.83 58.32
N LEU A 26 -71.27 17.01 57.44
CA LEU A 26 -70.35 15.89 57.69
C LEU A 26 -69.96 15.43 56.27
N VAL A 27 -68.73 15.64 55.79
CA VAL A 27 -67.53 14.84 56.07
C VAL A 27 -66.34 15.74 55.69
N GLU A 28 -65.49 16.11 56.66
CA GLU A 28 -64.09 16.42 56.34
C GLU A 28 -63.50 15.12 55.80
N THR A 29 -63.02 15.19 54.56
CA THR A 29 -62.08 14.22 54.00
C THR A 29 -60.88 14.13 54.93
N GLU A 30 -60.69 13.00 55.62
CA GLU A 30 -59.34 12.69 56.08
C GLU A 30 -58.51 12.40 54.83
N GLU A 31 -57.66 13.37 54.50
CA GLU A 31 -56.55 13.22 53.59
C GLU A 31 -55.67 12.08 54.15
N GLU A 32 -55.63 10.93 53.49
CA GLU A 32 -54.60 9.93 53.75
C GLU A 32 -53.29 10.56 53.26
N THR A 33 -52.55 11.18 54.18
CA THR A 33 -51.24 11.77 53.90
C THR A 33 -50.31 10.63 53.49
N ALA A 34 -49.92 10.57 52.22
CA ALA A 34 -48.88 9.64 51.77
C ALA A 34 -47.60 9.90 52.57
N LEU A 35 -47.01 8.86 53.17
CA LEU A 35 -45.78 9.02 53.93
C LEU A 35 -44.64 9.38 52.94
N GLU A 36 -43.70 10.20 53.41
CA GLU A 36 -42.59 10.69 52.59
C GLU A 36 -41.46 9.64 52.50
N ASP A 37 -40.66 9.67 51.42
CA ASP A 37 -39.43 8.87 51.35
C ASP A 37 -38.34 9.52 52.23
N PRO A 38 -37.73 8.78 53.18
CA PRO A 38 -36.67 9.33 54.02
C PRO A 38 -35.36 9.67 53.28
N GLY A 39 -35.24 9.32 51.99
CA GLY A 39 -34.12 9.76 51.14
C GLY A 39 -32.82 9.00 51.39
N LEU A 40 -32.89 7.73 51.83
CA LEU A 40 -31.69 6.92 52.05
C LEU A 40 -30.97 6.65 50.74
N SER A 41 -29.72 7.09 50.63
CA SER A 41 -28.88 6.80 49.46
C SER A 41 -27.41 6.80 49.81
N TRP A 42 -26.65 5.85 49.29
CA TRP A 42 -25.20 5.83 49.45
C TRP A 42 -24.53 6.71 48.41
N SER A 43 -23.41 7.33 48.76
CA SER A 43 -22.61 8.13 47.81
C SER A 43 -22.08 7.34 46.60
N SER A 44 -22.12 6.00 46.66
CA SER A 44 -21.84 5.11 45.54
C SER A 44 -22.65 3.81 45.66
N SER A 45 -22.99 3.18 44.52
CA SER A 45 -23.66 1.87 44.47
C SER A 45 -22.69 0.69 44.56
N SER A 46 -21.38 0.93 44.41
CA SER A 46 -20.32 -0.05 44.64
C SER A 46 -19.03 0.61 45.15
N PHE A 47 -18.20 -0.16 45.85
CA PHE A 47 -16.90 0.28 46.35
C PHE A 47 -15.89 -0.88 46.35
N GLU A 48 -14.68 -0.59 45.92
CA GLU A 48 -13.56 -1.52 45.94
C GLU A 48 -12.62 -1.13 47.09
N ALA A 49 -12.34 -2.07 47.98
CA ALA A 49 -11.48 -1.89 49.13
C ALA A 49 -10.32 -2.88 49.12
N SER A 50 -9.22 -2.56 49.82
CA SER A 50 -8.08 -3.45 49.96
C SER A 50 -7.70 -3.76 51.41
N LEU A 51 -7.38 -5.02 51.70
CA LEU A 51 -6.83 -5.44 52.99
C LEU A 51 -5.46 -4.80 53.22
N GLY A 52 -5.27 -4.12 54.34
CA GLY A 52 -4.00 -3.44 54.67
C GLY A 52 -3.76 -2.11 53.96
N GLY A 53 -4.64 -1.69 53.05
CA GLY A 53 -4.66 -0.34 52.46
C GLY A 53 -5.49 0.66 53.28
N SER A 54 -5.33 1.95 52.98
CA SER A 54 -6.20 2.99 53.53
C SER A 54 -7.49 3.06 52.71
N ASN A 55 -8.65 2.77 53.31
CA ASN A 55 -9.95 2.77 52.64
C ASN A 55 -10.85 3.88 53.19
N THR A 56 -11.55 4.60 52.29
CA THR A 56 -12.56 5.60 52.66
C THR A 56 -13.92 5.16 52.10
N PHE A 57 -14.77 4.59 52.94
CA PHE A 57 -16.02 3.95 52.53
C PHE A 57 -17.09 4.96 52.08
N PRO A 58 -18.07 4.53 51.25
CA PRO A 58 -19.23 5.34 50.89
C PRO A 58 -19.99 5.86 52.11
N THR A 59 -20.51 7.08 52.00
CA THR A 59 -21.25 7.76 53.06
C THR A 59 -22.75 7.67 52.77
N LEU A 60 -23.57 7.38 53.79
CA LEU A 60 -25.03 7.36 53.66
C LEU A 60 -25.58 8.80 53.75
N SER A 61 -26.37 9.21 52.76
CA SER A 61 -27.30 10.34 52.88
C SER A 61 -28.57 9.85 53.57
N ASN A 62 -29.03 10.62 54.55
CA ASN A 62 -30.26 10.38 55.31
C ASN A 62 -30.93 11.73 55.54
N ASP A 63 -31.59 12.22 54.49
CA ASP A 63 -32.09 13.60 54.39
C ASP A 63 -33.14 13.91 55.46
N ALA A 64 -33.94 12.91 55.84
CA ALA A 64 -34.96 13.02 56.88
C ALA A 64 -34.44 12.79 58.31
N GLY A 65 -33.19 12.35 58.49
CA GLY A 65 -32.61 12.04 59.80
C GLY A 65 -33.30 10.88 60.53
N VAL A 66 -33.88 9.92 59.81
CA VAL A 66 -34.57 8.76 60.41
C VAL A 66 -33.56 7.81 61.06
N SER A 67 -34.03 6.99 62.02
CA SER A 67 -33.19 5.94 62.60
C SER A 67 -32.90 4.84 61.58
N VAL A 68 -31.63 4.46 61.44
CA VAL A 68 -31.15 3.49 60.46
C VAL A 68 -30.42 2.33 61.16
N SER A 69 -30.68 1.11 60.72
CA SER A 69 -29.88 -0.07 61.06
C SER A 69 -29.01 -0.52 59.89
N TYR A 70 -27.80 -0.97 60.17
CA TYR A 70 -26.85 -1.45 59.16
C TYR A 70 -26.64 -2.96 59.25
N ALA A 71 -26.44 -3.60 58.09
CA ALA A 71 -26.10 -5.01 58.00
C ALA A 71 -25.14 -5.28 56.83
N SER A 72 -24.30 -6.31 56.98
CA SER A 72 -23.50 -6.89 55.91
C SER A 72 -24.13 -8.22 55.48
N SER A 73 -24.21 -8.48 54.17
CA SER A 73 -24.71 -9.78 53.68
C SER A 73 -23.75 -10.94 53.96
N ASP A 74 -22.47 -10.63 54.18
CA ASP A 74 -21.40 -11.57 54.50
C ASP A 74 -20.39 -10.92 55.46
N GLU A 75 -20.51 -11.26 56.74
CA GLU A 75 -19.63 -10.77 57.81
C GLU A 75 -18.24 -11.42 57.81
N GLU A 76 -18.04 -12.53 57.07
CA GLU A 76 -16.70 -13.11 56.88
C GLU A 76 -15.86 -12.26 55.92
N VAL A 77 -16.50 -11.47 55.05
CA VAL A 77 -15.83 -10.52 54.14
C VAL A 77 -15.67 -9.14 54.78
N ALA A 78 -16.75 -8.56 55.32
CA ALA A 78 -16.70 -7.30 56.06
C ALA A 78 -17.85 -7.18 57.07
N THR A 79 -17.56 -6.61 58.24
CA THR A 79 -18.56 -6.30 59.27
C THR A 79 -18.93 -4.82 59.25
N VAL A 80 -20.16 -4.46 59.61
CA VAL A 80 -20.60 -3.07 59.77
C VAL A 80 -21.19 -2.84 61.15
N ALA A 81 -20.70 -1.82 61.86
CA ALA A 81 -21.18 -1.46 63.18
C ALA A 81 -22.50 -0.65 63.12
N GLY A 82 -23.19 -0.52 64.26
CA GLY A 82 -24.47 0.18 64.34
C GLY A 82 -24.43 1.68 63.99
N ASP A 83 -23.24 2.28 63.94
CA ASP A 83 -23.01 3.65 63.47
C ASP A 83 -22.64 3.75 61.97
N GLY A 84 -22.61 2.62 61.27
CA GLY A 84 -22.28 2.54 59.84
C GLY A 84 -20.79 2.30 59.55
N THR A 85 -19.93 2.18 60.57
CA THR A 85 -18.49 1.94 60.38
C THR A 85 -18.22 0.54 59.82
N VAL A 86 -17.55 0.44 58.66
CA VAL A 86 -17.20 -0.83 58.00
C VAL A 86 -15.79 -1.27 58.37
N THR A 87 -15.62 -2.54 58.76
CA THR A 87 -14.34 -3.19 59.00
C THR A 87 -14.17 -4.37 58.06
N LEU A 88 -13.07 -4.41 57.31
CA LEU A 88 -12.74 -5.51 56.39
C LEU A 88 -12.19 -6.70 57.16
N VAL A 89 -12.59 -7.91 56.78
CA VAL A 89 -12.20 -9.16 57.45
C VAL A 89 -11.41 -10.07 56.50
N ALA A 90 -11.92 -10.32 55.29
CA ALA A 90 -11.26 -11.15 54.29
C ALA A 90 -11.56 -10.67 52.86
N THR A 91 -10.82 -11.21 51.89
CA THR A 91 -11.11 -10.95 50.48
C THR A 91 -12.43 -11.59 50.07
N GLY A 92 -13.22 -10.90 49.26
CA GLY A 92 -14.52 -11.38 48.80
C GLY A 92 -15.45 -10.22 48.44
N THR A 93 -16.72 -10.51 48.21
CA THR A 93 -17.73 -9.49 47.90
C THR A 93 -18.90 -9.62 48.85
N THR A 94 -19.29 -8.50 49.48
CA THR A 94 -20.46 -8.41 50.35
C THR A 94 -21.30 -7.18 50.00
N THR A 95 -22.52 -7.08 50.51
CA THR A 95 -23.38 -5.91 50.36
C THR A 95 -23.62 -5.28 51.73
N ILE A 96 -23.32 -3.98 51.85
CA ILE A 96 -23.63 -3.19 53.05
C ILE A 96 -24.98 -2.51 52.83
N THR A 97 -25.93 -2.78 53.71
CA THR A 97 -27.31 -2.30 53.64
C THR A 97 -27.64 -1.43 54.84
N ALA A 98 -28.31 -0.31 54.58
CA ALA A 98 -28.92 0.58 55.56
C ALA A 98 -30.45 0.50 55.40
N GLU A 99 -31.17 0.23 56.50
CA GLU A 99 -32.63 0.12 56.50
C GLU A 99 -33.24 1.04 57.55
N SER A 100 -34.37 1.68 57.22
CA SER A 100 -35.25 2.39 58.14
C SER A 100 -36.65 1.78 58.14
N ALA A 101 -37.26 1.67 59.32
CA ALA A 101 -38.64 1.23 59.46
C ALA A 101 -39.62 2.39 59.19
N ALA A 102 -40.84 2.05 58.74
CA ALA A 102 -41.89 3.03 58.55
C ALA A 102 -42.24 3.74 59.87
N THR A 103 -42.49 5.04 59.79
CA THR A 103 -42.94 5.90 60.89
C THR A 103 -44.29 6.53 60.54
N GLY A 104 -44.85 7.33 61.44
CA GLY A 104 -46.07 8.09 61.13
C GLY A 104 -45.88 9.19 60.08
N THR A 105 -44.64 9.43 59.60
CA THR A 105 -44.31 10.50 58.63
C THR A 105 -43.56 9.98 57.40
N TYR A 106 -42.72 8.95 57.55
CA TYR A 106 -41.88 8.40 56.48
C TYR A 106 -42.18 6.92 56.23
N GLU A 107 -42.19 6.50 54.96
CA GLU A 107 -42.27 5.09 54.58
C GLU A 107 -41.01 4.32 55.02
N ALA A 108 -41.11 2.99 55.08
CA ALA A 108 -39.92 2.14 55.23
C ALA A 108 -39.03 2.25 53.97
N SER A 109 -37.72 2.37 54.16
CA SER A 109 -36.76 2.53 53.05
C SER A 109 -35.48 1.73 53.30
N SER A 110 -34.80 1.38 52.21
CA SER A 110 -33.55 0.62 52.25
C SER A 110 -32.60 1.11 51.15
N ALA A 111 -31.33 1.28 51.49
CA ALA A 111 -30.27 1.59 50.54
C ALA A 111 -29.07 0.67 50.76
N SER A 112 -28.46 0.19 49.68
CA SER A 112 -27.31 -0.71 49.76
C SER A 112 -26.24 -0.38 48.73
N TYR A 113 -24.99 -0.74 49.03
CA TYR A 113 -23.91 -0.77 48.03
C TYR A 113 -23.14 -2.09 48.09
N THR A 114 -22.58 -2.48 46.95
CA THR A 114 -21.73 -3.69 46.85
C THR A 114 -20.29 -3.33 47.24
N LEU A 115 -19.70 -4.06 48.19
CA LEU A 115 -18.31 -3.92 48.63
C LEU A 115 -17.51 -5.13 48.14
N THR A 116 -16.53 -4.90 47.28
CA THR A 116 -15.54 -5.91 46.92
C THR A 116 -14.24 -5.64 47.65
N VAL A 117 -13.64 -6.68 48.23
CA VAL A 117 -12.43 -6.60 49.04
C VAL A 117 -11.34 -7.44 48.38
N SER A 118 -10.24 -6.80 48.00
CA SER A 118 -9.05 -7.41 47.41
C SER A 118 -7.82 -7.31 48.33
N LYS A 119 -6.72 -8.00 48.01
CA LYS A 119 -5.43 -7.75 48.67
C LYS A 119 -4.82 -6.43 48.21
N SER A 120 -4.07 -5.75 49.08
CA SER A 120 -3.36 -4.53 48.70
C SER A 120 -2.22 -4.82 47.71
N THR A 121 -2.09 -3.93 46.71
CA THR A 121 -0.98 -3.91 45.74
C THR A 121 0.14 -2.95 46.14
N ASP A 122 -0.03 -2.20 47.23
CA ASP A 122 0.97 -1.28 47.77
C ASP A 122 2.06 -2.08 48.53
N GLY A 123 2.84 -2.84 47.78
CA GLY A 123 3.81 -3.81 48.28
C GLY A 123 5.14 -3.19 48.73
N ILE A 124 6.25 -3.82 48.34
CA ILE A 124 7.61 -3.42 48.75
C ILE A 124 8.14 -2.23 47.95
N SER A 125 8.97 -1.39 48.57
CA SER A 125 9.64 -0.26 47.90
C SER A 125 11.01 0.06 48.51
N TRP A 126 11.93 0.62 47.71
CA TRP A 126 13.25 1.06 48.19
C TRP A 126 13.24 2.55 48.56
N SER A 127 14.06 2.95 49.52
CA SER A 127 14.18 4.36 49.95
C SER A 127 14.67 5.32 48.86
N THR A 128 15.39 4.82 47.86
CA THR A 128 15.84 5.54 46.66
C THR A 128 15.97 4.56 45.48
N ASN A 129 15.93 5.07 44.25
CA ASN A 129 16.05 4.28 43.02
C ASN A 129 17.50 4.10 42.54
N SER A 130 18.49 4.73 43.19
CA SER A 130 19.92 4.55 42.88
C SER A 130 20.85 4.85 44.06
N SER A 131 22.06 4.27 44.03
CA SER A 131 23.17 4.56 44.96
C SER A 131 24.53 4.44 44.25
N THR A 132 25.52 5.22 44.69
CA THR A 132 26.92 5.14 44.24
C THR A 132 27.82 4.98 45.46
N VAL A 133 28.73 4.02 45.42
CA VAL A 133 29.57 3.58 46.54
C VAL A 133 31.01 3.35 46.07
N THR A 134 31.97 3.38 46.99
CA THR A 134 33.39 3.18 46.67
C THR A 134 33.86 1.83 47.20
N LEU A 135 34.54 1.05 46.35
CA LEU A 135 35.10 -0.25 46.70
C LEU A 135 36.16 -0.08 47.79
N GLY A 136 35.98 -0.74 48.94
CA GLY A 136 36.89 -0.67 50.09
C GLY A 136 36.52 0.38 51.14
N ALA A 137 35.58 1.31 50.86
CA ALA A 137 35.13 2.28 51.85
C ALA A 137 34.28 1.64 52.96
N SER A 138 34.55 2.01 54.22
CA SER A 138 33.89 1.46 55.41
C SER A 138 32.53 2.07 55.74
N ASP A 139 32.16 3.16 55.07
CA ASP A 139 30.99 4.00 55.34
C ASP A 139 29.98 4.04 54.19
N ASN A 140 30.01 3.05 53.29
CA ASN A 140 29.04 2.93 52.20
C ASN A 140 27.60 2.78 52.74
N GLU A 141 26.68 3.60 52.23
CA GLU A 141 25.25 3.53 52.54
C GLU A 141 24.44 2.88 51.41
N PHE A 142 23.59 1.91 51.76
CA PHE A 142 22.72 1.21 50.82
C PHE A 142 21.24 1.60 51.04
N PRO A 143 20.43 1.65 49.96
CA PRO A 143 18.99 1.87 50.08
C PRO A 143 18.32 0.83 50.99
N THR A 144 17.32 1.25 51.76
CA THR A 144 16.58 0.38 52.68
C THR A 144 15.25 -0.05 52.06
N LEU A 145 14.88 -1.33 52.24
CA LEU A 145 13.61 -1.86 51.73
C LEU A 145 12.49 -1.60 52.76
N ASN A 146 11.45 -0.89 52.35
CA ASN A 146 10.18 -0.82 53.05
C ASN A 146 9.30 -2.02 52.67
N ASN A 147 8.85 -2.78 53.67
CA ASN A 147 7.99 -3.95 53.50
C ASN A 147 6.85 -3.90 54.53
N PRO A 148 5.82 -3.06 54.29
CA PRO A 148 4.78 -2.78 55.28
C PRO A 148 3.96 -4.03 55.65
N GLY A 149 3.83 -4.97 54.70
CA GLY A 149 3.10 -6.22 54.91
C GLY A 149 3.89 -7.35 55.55
N GLY A 150 5.18 -7.15 55.89
CA GLY A 150 6.03 -8.20 56.46
C GLY A 150 6.17 -9.44 55.56
N GLN A 151 6.02 -9.28 54.25
CA GLN A 151 6.07 -10.36 53.26
C GLN A 151 7.47 -10.98 53.20
N THR A 152 7.59 -12.27 52.85
CA THR A 152 8.91 -12.89 52.66
C THR A 152 9.57 -12.35 51.39
N ILE A 153 10.86 -11.98 51.47
CA ILE A 153 11.58 -11.32 50.36
C ILE A 153 12.67 -12.24 49.78
N ALA A 154 12.74 -12.30 48.46
CA ALA A 154 13.85 -12.87 47.71
C ALA A 154 14.66 -11.75 47.03
N TYR A 155 15.96 -11.70 47.29
CA TYR A 155 16.87 -10.70 46.71
C TYR A 155 17.72 -11.29 45.57
N SER A 156 18.08 -10.45 44.60
CA SER A 156 19.00 -10.80 43.51
C SER A 156 19.77 -9.58 43.01
N SER A 157 20.92 -9.83 42.37
CA SER A 157 21.75 -8.84 41.69
C SER A 157 21.87 -9.19 40.21
N SER A 158 21.73 -8.21 39.33
CA SER A 158 21.86 -8.42 37.87
C SER A 158 23.31 -8.69 37.44
N ASN A 159 24.29 -8.33 38.26
CA ASN A 159 25.70 -8.58 38.01
C ASN A 159 26.43 -8.91 39.32
N ALA A 160 26.39 -10.19 39.68
CA ALA A 160 27.03 -10.73 40.88
C ALA A 160 28.57 -10.59 40.87
N ALA A 161 29.21 -10.29 39.73
CA ALA A 161 30.64 -10.01 39.70
C ALA A 161 30.98 -8.59 40.22
N VAL A 162 30.03 -7.65 40.15
CA VAL A 162 30.17 -6.27 40.66
C VAL A 162 29.73 -6.18 42.11
N ALA A 163 28.54 -6.71 42.43
CA ALA A 163 28.07 -6.81 43.82
C ALA A 163 27.08 -7.97 44.00
N THR A 164 27.16 -8.66 45.14
CA THR A 164 26.21 -9.71 45.56
C THR A 164 25.30 -9.21 46.68
N ILE A 165 24.10 -9.78 46.81
CA ILE A 165 23.18 -9.52 47.92
C ILE A 165 22.74 -10.85 48.55
N ASP A 166 22.72 -10.93 49.88
CA ASP A 166 22.32 -12.14 50.61
C ASP A 166 20.80 -12.21 50.90
N SER A 167 20.36 -13.30 51.51
CA SER A 167 18.94 -13.51 51.86
C SER A 167 18.41 -12.53 52.92
N ASN A 168 19.27 -11.81 53.62
CA ASN A 168 18.91 -10.79 54.61
C ASN A 168 18.95 -9.37 54.01
N GLY A 169 19.32 -9.23 52.74
CA GLY A 169 19.43 -7.95 52.04
C GLY A 169 20.78 -7.26 52.20
N ALA A 170 21.81 -7.94 52.73
CA ALA A 170 23.15 -7.35 52.89
C ALA A 170 23.94 -7.40 51.57
N VAL A 171 24.45 -6.25 51.13
CA VAL A 171 25.19 -6.09 49.87
C VAL A 171 26.70 -6.21 50.11
N THR A 172 27.40 -6.99 49.27
CA THR A 172 28.87 -7.11 49.25
C THR A 172 29.41 -6.64 47.90
N LEU A 173 30.37 -5.70 47.91
CA LEU A 173 31.01 -5.14 46.72
C LEU A 173 32.24 -5.98 46.34
N LEU A 174 32.45 -6.20 45.04
CA LEU A 174 33.50 -7.08 44.51
C LEU A 174 34.44 -6.35 43.55
N THR A 175 33.91 -5.65 42.54
CA THR A 175 34.69 -4.87 41.57
C THR A 175 34.00 -3.55 41.25
N ALA A 176 34.76 -2.57 40.76
CA ALA A 176 34.18 -1.36 40.19
C ALA A 176 33.29 -1.71 38.98
N GLY A 177 32.20 -0.96 38.80
CA GLY A 177 31.19 -1.24 37.77
C GLY A 177 29.77 -0.94 38.24
N ALA A 178 28.77 -1.28 37.42
CA ALA A 178 27.36 -1.04 37.74
C ALA A 178 26.54 -2.34 37.79
N THR A 179 25.55 -2.39 38.67
CA THR A 179 24.58 -3.49 38.79
C THR A 179 23.21 -3.00 39.27
N THR A 180 22.19 -3.87 39.24
CA THR A 180 20.84 -3.59 39.73
C THR A 180 20.48 -4.61 40.80
N ILE A 181 20.05 -4.13 41.97
CA ILE A 181 19.57 -4.97 43.08
C ILE A 181 18.04 -5.04 43.01
N THR A 182 17.49 -6.25 43.05
CA THR A 182 16.05 -6.52 42.95
C THR A 182 15.56 -7.32 44.14
N ALA A 183 14.44 -6.91 44.72
CA ALA A 183 13.68 -7.61 45.76
C ALA A 183 12.32 -8.05 45.20
N VAL A 184 11.92 -9.28 45.48
CA VAL A 184 10.60 -9.83 45.14
C VAL A 184 9.93 -10.32 46.42
N SER A 185 8.74 -9.82 46.73
CA SER A 185 7.93 -10.26 47.87
C SER A 185 6.95 -11.37 47.48
N THR A 186 6.79 -12.35 48.36
CA THR A 186 5.73 -13.37 48.23
C THR A 186 4.39 -12.82 48.71
N GLU A 187 3.30 -13.21 48.04
CA GLU A 187 1.93 -12.92 48.49
C GLU A 187 1.68 -13.43 49.92
N ASN A 188 0.91 -12.67 50.70
CA ASN A 188 0.39 -13.10 52.01
C ASN A 188 -1.12 -12.82 52.14
N GLU A 189 -1.67 -12.89 53.34
CA GLU A 189 -3.11 -12.71 53.59
C GLU A 189 -3.62 -11.33 53.14
N ASN A 190 -2.82 -10.28 53.30
CA ASN A 190 -3.24 -8.89 53.08
C ASN A 190 -2.65 -8.25 51.81
N TYR A 191 -1.49 -8.73 51.34
CA TYR A 191 -0.75 -8.12 50.22
C TYR A 191 -0.48 -9.12 49.10
N ALA A 192 -0.59 -8.64 47.86
CA ALA A 192 -0.17 -9.38 46.68
C ALA A 192 1.37 -9.37 46.51
N SER A 193 1.91 -10.35 45.78
CA SER A 193 3.35 -10.38 45.44
C SER A 193 3.78 -9.14 44.67
N ALA A 194 4.92 -8.54 45.01
CA ALA A 194 5.42 -7.32 44.40
C ALA A 194 6.94 -7.38 44.14
N THR A 195 7.44 -6.54 43.22
CA THR A 195 8.87 -6.46 42.87
C THR A 195 9.34 -5.01 42.92
N ALA A 196 10.52 -4.77 43.50
CA ALA A 196 11.16 -3.45 43.55
C ALA A 196 12.67 -3.55 43.32
N SER A 197 13.28 -2.55 42.66
CA SER A 197 14.71 -2.54 42.35
C SER A 197 15.36 -1.15 42.43
N TYR A 198 16.68 -1.09 42.60
CA TYR A 198 17.49 0.14 42.49
C TYR A 198 18.83 -0.13 41.76
N SER A 199 19.42 0.91 41.17
CA SER A 199 20.72 0.85 40.48
C SER A 199 21.91 1.16 41.41
N LEU A 200 22.96 0.36 41.37
CA LEU A 200 24.18 0.50 42.19
C LEU A 200 25.42 0.70 41.31
N THR A 201 26.21 1.74 41.57
CA THR A 201 27.51 1.99 40.91
C THR A 201 28.65 1.92 41.93
N VAL A 202 29.72 1.20 41.60
CA VAL A 202 30.91 0.97 42.43
C VAL A 202 32.15 1.61 41.80
N GLN A 203 32.92 2.41 42.55
CA GLN A 203 34.13 3.14 42.10
C GLN A 203 35.42 2.68 42.82
N GLU A 204 36.62 2.96 42.28
CA GLU A 204 37.94 2.65 42.91
C GLU A 204 38.51 3.81 43.79
N GLU A 205 39.39 3.49 44.74
CA GLU A 205 40.02 4.43 45.70
C GLU A 205 41.38 4.98 45.16
N GLY A 206 41.55 6.31 44.98
CA GLY A 206 42.86 6.90 44.59
C GLY A 206 42.96 8.32 44.00
N SER A 207 41.97 9.21 44.13
CA SER A 207 41.84 10.40 43.26
C SER A 207 42.44 11.75 43.75
N ASN A 208 43.50 11.80 44.56
CA ASN A 208 44.03 13.09 45.10
C ASN A 208 45.44 13.53 44.63
N LEU A 209 45.94 13.05 43.48
CA LEU A 209 47.13 13.62 42.80
C LEU A 209 46.71 14.56 41.67
N SER A 210 47.56 15.55 41.35
CA SER A 210 47.28 16.45 40.22
C SER A 210 47.44 15.69 38.90
N SER A 211 46.65 16.06 37.88
CA SER A 211 46.77 15.50 36.54
C SER A 211 48.12 15.88 35.90
N ALA A 212 48.76 14.93 35.21
CA ALA A 212 49.98 15.17 34.45
C ALA A 212 49.76 16.04 33.19
N ASP A 213 48.50 16.23 32.79
CA ASP A 213 48.05 17.05 31.64
C ASP A 213 48.78 16.76 30.32
N LEU A 214 49.27 15.52 30.16
CA LEU A 214 49.81 15.04 28.91
C LEU A 214 48.69 14.94 27.87
N SER A 215 48.91 15.47 26.67
CA SER A 215 47.94 15.35 25.58
C SER A 215 48.57 15.45 24.20
N TRP A 216 47.93 14.76 23.26
CA TRP A 216 48.23 14.87 21.83
C TRP A 216 47.25 15.84 21.17
N PRO A 217 47.63 16.58 20.11
CA PRO A 217 46.72 17.50 19.42
C PRO A 217 45.49 16.81 18.81
N ALA A 218 45.61 15.52 18.48
CA ALA A 218 44.51 14.67 18.03
C ALA A 218 44.70 13.24 18.56
N THR A 219 43.61 12.48 18.64
CA THR A 219 43.60 11.07 19.07
C THR A 219 43.89 10.10 17.93
N GLU A 220 43.83 10.56 16.68
CA GLU A 220 44.10 9.75 15.49
C GLU A 220 44.85 10.56 14.43
N TYR A 221 45.77 9.89 13.75
CA TYR A 221 46.49 10.41 12.58
C TYR A 221 46.49 9.36 11.48
N SER A 222 46.48 9.82 10.24
CA SER A 222 46.59 8.96 9.06
C SER A 222 47.83 9.32 8.26
N ALA A 223 48.56 8.30 7.82
CA ALA A 223 49.66 8.42 6.89
C ALA A 223 49.48 7.45 5.73
N THR A 224 50.23 7.63 4.64
CA THR A 224 50.23 6.74 3.49
C THR A 224 51.67 6.39 3.15
N MET A 225 51.96 5.10 2.95
CA MET A 225 53.30 4.65 2.57
C MET A 225 53.77 5.36 1.28
N GLY A 226 55.00 5.89 1.31
CA GLY A 226 55.60 6.65 0.21
C GLY A 226 55.26 8.14 0.19
N SER A 227 54.48 8.64 1.16
CA SER A 227 54.25 10.08 1.38
C SER A 227 55.03 10.58 2.61
N ASP A 228 55.34 11.86 2.66
CA ASP A 228 55.96 12.49 3.84
C ASP A 228 54.99 12.48 5.03
N PHE A 229 55.46 12.07 6.22
CA PHE A 229 54.69 12.11 7.47
C PHE A 229 55.40 12.98 8.52
N THR A 230 54.70 13.99 9.03
CA THR A 230 55.18 14.84 10.12
C THR A 230 54.65 14.33 11.46
N SER A 231 55.55 14.02 12.38
CA SER A 231 55.16 13.51 13.70
C SER A 231 54.48 14.59 14.55
N PRO A 232 53.37 14.30 15.24
CA PRO A 232 52.74 15.25 16.14
C PRO A 232 53.64 15.50 17.36
N THR A 233 53.56 16.71 17.93
CA THR A 233 54.29 17.08 19.15
C THR A 233 53.43 16.84 20.38
N LEU A 234 53.97 16.17 21.41
CA LEU A 234 53.30 15.95 22.69
C LEU A 234 53.19 17.28 23.46
N THR A 235 52.02 17.59 23.99
CA THR A 235 51.86 18.65 24.98
C THR A 235 52.24 18.10 26.35
N ASN A 236 53.33 18.63 26.92
CA ASN A 236 53.86 18.25 28.22
C ASN A 236 54.16 19.53 29.04
N PRO A 237 53.12 20.15 29.62
CA PRO A 237 53.20 21.51 30.18
C PRO A 237 54.06 21.57 31.45
N HIS A 238 54.26 20.43 32.12
CA HIS A 238 55.04 20.34 33.37
C HIS A 238 56.46 19.81 33.14
N GLY A 239 56.86 19.56 31.88
CA GLY A 239 58.21 19.09 31.55
C GLY A 239 58.53 17.70 32.12
N LEU A 240 57.52 16.83 32.24
CA LEU A 240 57.62 15.50 32.83
C LEU A 240 58.49 14.58 31.96
N SER A 241 59.23 13.66 32.58
CA SER A 241 60.05 12.71 31.83
C SER A 241 59.17 11.59 31.27
N VAL A 242 58.94 11.63 29.96
CA VAL A 242 58.05 10.68 29.25
C VAL A 242 58.87 9.68 28.44
N THR A 243 58.32 8.48 28.30
CA THR A 243 58.87 7.42 27.43
C THR A 243 57.92 7.15 26.27
N TYR A 244 58.45 7.03 25.05
CA TYR A 244 57.66 6.73 23.85
C TYR A 244 57.75 5.26 23.47
N SER A 245 56.64 4.70 23.00
CA SER A 245 56.59 3.34 22.46
C SER A 245 55.58 3.26 21.31
N SER A 246 55.80 2.29 20.42
CA SER A 246 54.85 1.90 19.39
C SER A 246 54.34 0.51 19.72
N SER A 247 53.03 0.29 19.63
CA SER A 247 52.44 -1.03 19.86
C SER A 247 52.83 -2.03 18.76
N GLU A 248 53.09 -1.56 17.54
CA GLU A 248 53.44 -2.37 16.36
C GLU A 248 54.58 -1.72 15.57
N THR A 249 55.83 -2.15 15.81
CA THR A 249 57.04 -1.58 15.17
C THR A 249 57.19 -1.97 13.69
N SER A 250 56.47 -2.98 13.23
CA SER A 250 56.33 -3.32 11.80
C SER A 250 55.47 -2.32 11.02
N VAL A 251 54.66 -1.50 11.72
CA VAL A 251 53.83 -0.44 11.13
C VAL A 251 54.52 0.92 11.24
N ALA A 252 54.96 1.28 12.45
CA ALA A 252 55.79 2.47 12.65
C ALA A 252 56.67 2.35 13.90
N THR A 253 57.87 2.91 13.86
CA THR A 253 58.77 3.04 15.01
C THR A 253 58.78 4.47 15.52
N VAL A 254 58.97 4.67 16.82
CA VAL A 254 59.12 6.00 17.44
C VAL A 254 60.44 6.08 18.19
N ASP A 255 61.16 7.20 18.06
CA ASP A 255 62.43 7.44 18.76
C ASP A 255 62.22 8.10 20.15
N GLU A 256 63.32 8.28 20.89
CA GLU A 256 63.32 8.90 22.23
C GLU A 256 62.82 10.35 22.24
N SER A 257 62.82 11.03 21.09
CA SER A 257 62.33 12.40 20.91
C SER A 257 60.88 12.46 20.45
N GLY A 258 60.22 11.31 20.21
CA GLY A 258 58.85 11.22 19.73
C GLY A 258 58.71 11.28 18.20
N ASN A 259 59.80 11.20 17.44
CA ASN A 259 59.72 11.17 15.96
C ASN A 259 59.35 9.77 15.48
N VAL A 260 58.34 9.70 14.61
CA VAL A 260 57.77 8.48 14.06
C VAL A 260 58.26 8.23 12.64
N THR A 261 58.74 7.01 12.39
CA THR A 261 59.13 6.51 11.06
C THR A 261 58.17 5.41 10.63
N LEU A 262 57.59 5.52 9.44
CA LEU A 262 56.68 4.50 8.89
C LEU A 262 57.48 3.31 8.35
N THR A 263 57.14 2.11 8.77
CA THR A 263 57.84 0.87 8.40
C THR A 263 56.97 -0.09 7.60
N GLY A 264 55.64 0.05 7.65
CA GLY A 264 54.68 -0.75 6.90
C GLY A 264 53.24 -0.23 7.04
N ALA A 265 52.35 -0.70 6.17
CA ALA A 265 50.93 -0.39 6.30
C ALA A 265 50.30 -1.18 7.46
N GLY A 266 49.38 -0.55 8.18
CA GLY A 266 48.73 -1.14 9.34
C GLY A 266 48.23 -0.08 10.32
N THR A 267 47.98 -0.46 11.56
CA THR A 267 47.58 0.47 12.61
C THR A 267 48.41 0.21 13.85
N THR A 268 48.99 1.26 14.41
CA THR A 268 49.78 1.19 15.65
C THR A 268 49.37 2.33 16.58
N ALA A 269 49.48 2.14 17.88
CA ALA A 269 49.37 3.20 18.86
C ALA A 269 50.76 3.72 19.22
N ILE A 270 50.96 5.03 19.10
CA ILE A 270 52.15 5.71 19.63
C ILE A 270 51.80 6.25 21.00
N THR A 271 52.47 5.74 22.03
CA THR A 271 52.14 6.01 23.43
C THR A 271 53.29 6.76 24.10
N ALA A 272 52.96 7.89 24.73
CA ALA A 272 53.83 8.57 25.70
C ALA A 272 53.39 8.19 27.12
N SER A 273 54.32 7.65 27.92
CA SER A 273 54.04 7.20 29.29
C SER A 273 54.90 7.94 30.31
N TYR A 274 54.25 8.38 31.38
CA TYR A 274 54.84 8.97 32.57
C TYR A 274 54.47 8.13 33.79
N ALA A 275 55.48 7.74 34.58
CA ALA A 275 55.32 6.78 35.68
C ALA A 275 54.68 7.36 36.96
N GLY A 276 54.42 8.68 37.00
CA GLY A 276 53.93 9.35 38.20
C GLY A 276 55.05 9.73 39.16
N ASP A 277 54.78 10.70 40.01
CA ASP A 277 55.59 11.07 41.17
C ASP A 277 54.71 11.52 42.33
N ASP A 278 55.31 12.07 43.39
CA ASP A 278 54.58 12.54 44.58
C ASP A 278 53.65 13.74 44.30
N THR A 279 53.72 14.36 43.11
CA THR A 279 52.94 15.56 42.73
C THR A 279 51.88 15.25 41.69
N TYR A 280 52.25 14.48 40.67
CA TYR A 280 51.44 14.17 39.50
C TYR A 280 51.17 12.67 39.41
N ALA A 281 49.91 12.32 39.17
CA ALA A 281 49.52 10.93 38.94
C ALA A 281 50.28 10.34 37.74
N ALA A 282 50.52 9.02 37.79
CA ALA A 282 50.95 8.28 36.61
C ALA A 282 49.96 8.52 35.46
N SER A 283 50.47 8.73 34.24
CA SER A 283 49.66 9.07 33.09
C SER A 283 50.25 8.49 31.82
N SER A 284 49.41 7.95 30.96
CA SER A 284 49.79 7.57 29.60
C SER A 284 48.80 8.13 28.63
N VAL A 285 49.29 8.73 27.54
CA VAL A 285 48.45 9.17 26.43
C VAL A 285 48.96 8.62 25.12
N SER A 286 48.04 8.15 24.30
CA SER A 286 48.34 7.57 23.00
C SER A 286 47.50 8.23 21.92
N TYR A 287 48.02 8.25 20.69
CA TYR A 287 47.21 8.42 19.49
C TYR A 287 47.34 7.18 18.61
N THR A 288 46.28 6.92 17.85
CA THR A 288 46.27 5.86 16.83
C THR A 288 46.87 6.41 15.55
N LEU A 289 47.92 5.76 15.03
CA LEU A 289 48.45 6.01 13.70
C LEU A 289 47.99 4.93 12.73
N LYS A 290 47.15 5.32 11.78
CA LYS A 290 46.73 4.46 10.67
C LYS A 290 47.61 4.74 9.46
N VAL A 291 48.43 3.75 9.08
CA VAL A 291 49.28 3.81 7.90
C VAL A 291 48.61 3.04 6.77
N ASN A 292 48.13 3.76 5.76
CA ASN A 292 47.53 3.16 4.58
C ASN A 292 48.62 2.72 3.60
N LYS A 293 48.34 1.68 2.81
CA LYS A 293 49.19 1.31 1.67
C LYS A 293 49.21 2.44 0.64
N GLY A 294 50.35 2.67 0.00
CA GLY A 294 50.48 3.58 -1.12
C GLY A 294 49.68 3.09 -2.34
N SER A 295 49.25 4.00 -3.20
CA SER A 295 48.62 3.64 -4.48
C SER A 295 49.67 3.42 -5.56
N VAL A 296 49.39 2.45 -6.45
CA VAL A 296 50.16 2.20 -7.67
C VAL A 296 49.27 2.57 -8.85
N THR A 297 49.76 3.43 -9.73
CA THR A 297 49.06 3.77 -10.98
C THR A 297 49.67 2.95 -12.11
N LEU A 298 48.89 2.03 -12.67
CA LEU A 298 49.18 1.36 -13.94
C LEU A 298 48.29 1.98 -15.00
N ALA A 299 48.87 2.41 -16.12
CA ALA A 299 48.13 3.03 -17.22
C ALA A 299 48.69 2.57 -18.56
N TRP A 300 47.80 2.23 -19.49
CA TRP A 300 48.15 1.99 -20.88
C TRP A 300 48.06 3.29 -21.68
N SER A 301 48.79 3.39 -22.79
CA SER A 301 48.73 4.54 -23.69
C SER A 301 47.35 4.72 -24.33
N GLU A 302 46.55 3.64 -24.41
CA GLU A 302 45.20 3.61 -24.96
C GLU A 302 44.34 2.58 -24.18
N THR A 303 43.02 2.75 -24.16
CA THR A 303 42.07 1.83 -23.47
C THR A 303 41.47 0.76 -24.39
N SER A 304 41.64 0.90 -25.71
CA SER A 304 41.25 -0.11 -26.70
C SER A 304 42.12 -0.02 -27.95
N CYS A 305 42.22 -1.12 -28.70
CA CYS A 305 42.96 -1.19 -29.96
C CYS A 305 42.30 -2.23 -30.89
N THR A 306 42.23 -1.93 -32.19
CA THR A 306 41.85 -2.90 -33.22
C THR A 306 43.03 -3.14 -34.14
N VAL A 307 43.38 -4.41 -34.35
CA VAL A 307 44.49 -4.81 -35.22
C VAL A 307 43.98 -5.80 -36.26
N ASN A 308 44.50 -5.69 -37.49
CA ASN A 308 44.24 -6.68 -38.53
C ASN A 308 45.19 -7.87 -38.33
N LEU A 309 44.65 -9.09 -38.35
CA LEU A 309 45.42 -10.32 -38.14
C LEU A 309 46.57 -10.48 -39.15
N THR A 310 46.43 -9.90 -40.35
CA THR A 310 47.43 -9.94 -41.43
C THR A 310 48.43 -8.79 -41.40
N ASP A 311 48.26 -7.80 -40.53
CA ASP A 311 49.17 -6.65 -40.41
C ASP A 311 50.32 -6.95 -39.44
N ALA A 312 51.44 -7.41 -40.01
CA ALA A 312 52.67 -7.68 -39.26
C ALA A 312 53.32 -6.42 -38.63
N SER A 313 52.83 -5.22 -38.97
CA SER A 313 53.27 -3.92 -38.43
C SER A 313 52.28 -3.30 -37.43
N ALA A 314 51.30 -4.07 -36.94
CA ALA A 314 50.34 -3.60 -35.96
C ALA A 314 51.02 -3.05 -34.69
N SER A 315 50.61 -1.85 -34.27
CA SER A 315 51.06 -1.22 -33.03
C SER A 315 50.10 -1.56 -31.89
N TYR A 316 50.65 -1.88 -30.71
CA TYR A 316 49.88 -2.20 -29.52
C TYR A 316 50.06 -1.11 -28.46
N PRO A 317 49.05 -0.86 -27.61
CA PRO A 317 49.19 0.04 -26.47
C PRO A 317 50.37 -0.36 -25.55
N THR A 318 51.12 0.64 -25.08
CA THR A 318 52.27 0.45 -24.19
C THR A 318 51.96 0.94 -22.78
N LEU A 319 52.59 0.36 -21.76
CA LEU A 319 52.44 0.83 -20.38
C LEU A 319 53.15 2.18 -20.20
N THR A 320 52.42 3.21 -19.75
CA THR A 320 52.90 4.60 -19.64
C THR A 320 53.25 5.01 -18.20
N ALA A 321 52.85 4.23 -17.20
CA ALA A 321 53.16 4.46 -15.79
C ALA A 321 53.34 3.14 -15.03
N SER A 322 54.47 3.00 -14.33
CA SER A 322 54.71 2.00 -13.28
C SER A 322 55.83 2.50 -12.38
N PRO A 323 55.70 2.39 -11.04
CA PRO A 323 56.82 2.60 -10.12
C PRO A 323 57.98 1.62 -10.40
N ASP A 324 59.22 2.09 -10.23
CA ASP A 324 60.42 1.27 -10.39
C ASP A 324 60.47 0.16 -9.34
N GLY A 325 60.87 -1.05 -9.75
CA GLY A 325 61.11 -2.19 -8.85
C GLY A 325 59.89 -3.03 -8.49
N LEU A 326 58.70 -2.77 -9.05
CA LEU A 326 57.54 -3.64 -8.90
C LEU A 326 57.60 -4.84 -9.86
N THR A 327 57.18 -6.01 -9.38
CA THR A 327 56.98 -7.20 -10.23
C THR A 327 55.57 -7.18 -10.79
N LEU A 328 55.45 -7.08 -12.12
CA LEU A 328 54.17 -7.03 -12.83
C LEU A 328 53.87 -8.38 -13.49
N THR A 329 52.58 -8.73 -13.52
CA THR A 329 52.06 -9.92 -14.20
C THR A 329 51.23 -9.49 -15.39
N TYR A 330 51.56 -9.99 -16.58
CA TYR A 330 50.78 -9.74 -17.79
C TYR A 330 49.95 -10.96 -18.14
N ALA A 331 48.70 -10.75 -18.57
CA ALA A 331 47.82 -11.82 -18.99
C ALA A 331 46.97 -11.42 -20.20
N SER A 332 46.58 -12.44 -20.96
CA SER A 332 45.54 -12.32 -21.99
C SER A 332 44.36 -13.15 -21.55
N SER A 333 43.15 -12.58 -21.61
CA SER A 333 41.92 -13.32 -21.32
C SER A 333 41.64 -14.42 -22.35
N ASN A 334 42.25 -14.35 -23.53
CA ASN A 334 42.09 -15.35 -24.58
C ASN A 334 43.40 -15.54 -25.36
N THR A 335 44.22 -16.49 -24.89
CA THR A 335 45.51 -16.82 -25.51
C THR A 335 45.39 -17.47 -26.89
N ALA A 336 44.20 -17.90 -27.32
CA ALA A 336 43.97 -18.36 -28.69
C ALA A 336 43.80 -17.19 -29.68
N VAL A 337 43.35 -16.03 -29.20
CA VAL A 337 43.16 -14.80 -30.00
C VAL A 337 44.40 -13.92 -29.96
N ALA A 338 44.97 -13.67 -28.78
CA ALA A 338 46.18 -12.89 -28.62
C ALA A 338 46.99 -13.35 -27.41
N THR A 339 48.31 -13.37 -27.54
CA THR A 339 49.23 -13.68 -26.43
C THR A 339 49.94 -12.42 -25.95
N VAL A 340 50.31 -12.41 -24.67
CA VAL A 340 51.18 -11.38 -24.08
C VAL A 340 52.34 -12.06 -23.35
N SER A 341 53.54 -11.57 -23.57
CA SER A 341 54.77 -12.07 -22.93
C SER A 341 54.92 -11.53 -21.51
N ALA A 342 55.84 -12.11 -20.73
CA ALA A 342 56.17 -11.67 -19.37
C ALA A 342 56.72 -10.21 -19.32
N SER A 343 57.19 -9.67 -20.44
CA SER A 343 57.63 -8.27 -20.56
C SER A 343 56.57 -7.35 -21.17
N GLY A 344 55.32 -7.80 -21.32
CA GLY A 344 54.21 -7.00 -21.82
C GLY A 344 54.10 -6.85 -23.34
N SER A 345 54.92 -7.57 -24.14
CA SER A 345 54.81 -7.56 -25.61
C SER A 345 53.67 -8.46 -26.07
N VAL A 346 52.80 -7.94 -26.95
CA VAL A 346 51.53 -8.57 -27.39
C VAL A 346 51.62 -9.05 -28.84
N SER A 347 51.01 -10.21 -29.14
CA SER A 347 50.93 -10.79 -30.47
C SER A 347 49.53 -11.35 -30.76
N ALA A 348 48.90 -10.89 -31.85
CA ALA A 348 47.65 -11.43 -32.36
C ALA A 348 47.86 -12.79 -33.06
N LEU A 349 46.96 -13.75 -32.81
CA LEU A 349 47.05 -15.13 -33.31
C LEU A 349 45.83 -15.57 -34.12
N ALA A 350 44.62 -15.11 -33.77
CA ALA A 350 43.39 -15.46 -34.47
C ALA A 350 42.33 -14.36 -34.33
N LYS A 351 41.34 -14.33 -35.23
CA LYS A 351 40.18 -13.44 -35.14
C LYS A 351 39.45 -13.66 -33.80
N GLY A 352 39.07 -12.56 -33.16
CA GLY A 352 38.32 -12.56 -31.92
C GLY A 352 38.69 -11.38 -31.03
N THR A 353 38.19 -11.38 -29.81
CA THR A 353 38.53 -10.38 -28.80
C THR A 353 39.35 -11.00 -27.68
N ALA A 354 40.29 -10.21 -27.17
CA ALA A 354 41.06 -10.53 -25.97
C ALA A 354 41.20 -9.27 -25.13
N THR A 355 41.23 -9.43 -23.81
CA THR A 355 41.60 -8.37 -22.88
C THR A 355 43.05 -8.61 -22.52
N ILE A 356 43.91 -7.62 -22.76
CA ILE A 356 45.29 -7.65 -22.29
C ILE A 356 45.33 -6.89 -20.97
N SER A 357 45.74 -7.58 -19.92
CA SER A 357 45.86 -7.01 -18.59
C SER A 357 47.30 -7.01 -18.12
N VAL A 358 47.62 -6.01 -17.30
CA VAL A 358 48.75 -6.01 -16.39
C VAL A 358 48.19 -5.92 -14.98
N SER A 359 48.72 -6.72 -14.06
CA SER A 359 48.40 -6.64 -12.64
C SER A 359 49.68 -6.58 -11.81
N PHE A 360 49.54 -5.88 -10.70
CA PHE A 360 50.43 -5.92 -9.56
C PHE A 360 49.56 -6.37 -8.39
N ASP A 361 49.85 -7.53 -7.79
CA ASP A 361 49.00 -8.14 -6.76
C ASP A 361 49.08 -7.42 -5.39
N GLY A 362 49.85 -6.33 -5.32
CA GLY A 362 50.13 -5.61 -4.08
C GLY A 362 51.32 -6.20 -3.34
N ASN A 363 51.81 -5.44 -2.36
CA ASN A 363 52.76 -5.92 -1.36
C ASN A 363 52.45 -5.26 -0.02
N ASP A 364 53.33 -5.38 0.97
CA ASP A 364 53.12 -4.81 2.31
C ASP A 364 53.06 -3.27 2.32
N TYR A 365 53.55 -2.64 1.25
CA TYR A 365 53.68 -1.18 1.11
C TYR A 365 52.63 -0.57 0.19
N TYR A 366 52.26 -1.27 -0.87
CA TYR A 366 51.43 -0.76 -1.96
C TYR A 366 50.22 -1.65 -2.21
N SER A 367 49.08 -1.01 -2.46
CA SER A 367 47.85 -1.70 -2.83
C SER A 367 47.99 -2.38 -4.19
N ALA A 368 47.24 -3.47 -4.38
CA ALA A 368 47.13 -4.11 -5.69
C ALA A 368 46.60 -3.11 -6.73
N ALA A 369 47.09 -3.21 -7.95
CA ALA A 369 46.66 -2.39 -9.07
C ALA A 369 46.59 -3.25 -10.32
N SER A 370 45.62 -2.98 -11.18
CA SER A 370 45.52 -3.62 -12.48
C SER A 370 45.05 -2.61 -13.51
N ALA A 371 45.56 -2.75 -14.72
CA ALA A 371 45.09 -1.99 -15.87
C ALA A 371 44.95 -2.94 -17.05
N SER A 372 43.96 -2.69 -17.89
CA SER A 372 43.75 -3.48 -19.10
C SER A 372 43.30 -2.59 -20.25
N TYR A 373 43.53 -3.07 -21.46
CA TYR A 373 42.88 -2.55 -22.64
C TYR A 373 42.20 -3.68 -23.40
N SER A 374 41.18 -3.33 -24.19
CA SER A 374 40.49 -4.30 -25.04
C SER A 374 41.19 -4.39 -26.40
N LEU A 375 41.55 -5.60 -26.82
CA LEU A 375 42.12 -5.88 -28.12
C LEU A 375 41.08 -6.61 -28.99
N SER A 376 40.75 -6.02 -30.14
CA SER A 376 39.97 -6.67 -31.19
C SER A 376 40.91 -7.08 -32.32
N VAL A 377 41.03 -8.39 -32.54
CA VAL A 377 41.74 -8.95 -33.68
C VAL A 377 40.72 -9.27 -34.75
N VAL A 378 40.74 -8.50 -35.83
CA VAL A 378 39.84 -8.73 -36.96
C VAL A 378 40.60 -9.44 -38.08
N ASP A 379 39.90 -10.36 -38.74
CA ASP A 379 40.26 -10.74 -40.09
C ASP A 379 39.44 -9.82 -41.00
N GLY A 380 40.08 -9.19 -41.98
CA GLY A 380 39.51 -8.09 -42.77
C GLY A 380 38.32 -8.49 -43.67
N SER A 381 37.68 -9.65 -43.42
CA SER A 381 36.77 -10.29 -44.35
C SER A 381 35.53 -10.99 -43.76
N ASP A 382 35.08 -10.78 -42.51
CA ASP A 382 33.78 -11.35 -42.11
C ASP A 382 33.00 -10.56 -41.05
N ASP A 383 31.85 -10.05 -41.50
CA ASP A 383 30.78 -9.34 -40.81
C ASP A 383 29.91 -10.35 -40.04
N GLY A 384 29.96 -10.32 -38.70
CA GLY A 384 29.43 -11.37 -37.83
C GLY A 384 27.91 -11.39 -37.72
N ALA A 385 27.27 -12.32 -38.45
CA ALA A 385 25.91 -12.75 -38.17
C ALA A 385 25.88 -13.57 -36.88
N VAL A 386 25.37 -13.00 -35.79
CA VAL A 386 25.04 -13.73 -34.56
C VAL A 386 23.54 -13.93 -34.55
N SER A 387 23.09 -15.18 -34.70
CA SER A 387 21.70 -15.54 -34.49
C SER A 387 21.40 -15.55 -32.99
N THR A 388 20.55 -14.64 -32.54
CA THR A 388 20.01 -14.61 -31.18
C THR A 388 18.60 -15.20 -31.20
N VAL A 389 18.39 -16.25 -30.42
CA VAL A 389 17.07 -16.87 -30.25
C VAL A 389 16.45 -16.30 -28.98
N PHE A 390 15.29 -15.67 -29.11
CA PHE A 390 14.47 -15.30 -27.96
C PHE A 390 13.42 -16.38 -27.74
N GLU A 391 13.25 -16.78 -26.48
CA GLU A 391 12.16 -17.65 -26.06
C GLU A 391 10.99 -16.79 -25.61
N SER A 392 9.79 -17.18 -26.01
CA SER A 392 8.51 -16.57 -25.62
C SER A 392 7.56 -17.69 -25.21
N ALA A 393 6.71 -17.43 -24.23
CA ALA A 393 5.61 -18.33 -23.89
C ALA A 393 4.35 -18.02 -24.73
N GLY A 394 4.48 -17.13 -25.70
CA GLY A 394 3.42 -16.58 -26.52
C GLY A 394 2.79 -17.57 -27.50
N ASP A 395 1.81 -17.04 -28.24
CA ASP A 395 1.17 -17.78 -29.31
C ASP A 395 2.16 -17.98 -30.47
N SER A 396 2.65 -19.22 -30.60
CA SER A 396 3.53 -19.68 -31.68
C SER A 396 2.99 -19.45 -33.11
N SER A 397 1.75 -18.98 -33.29
CA SER A 397 1.18 -18.57 -34.58
C SER A 397 1.08 -17.05 -34.78
N SER A 398 1.36 -16.25 -33.75
CA SER A 398 1.25 -14.79 -33.77
C SER A 398 2.52 -14.14 -34.33
N ASP A 399 2.32 -13.17 -35.22
CA ASP A 399 3.38 -12.35 -35.82
C ASP A 399 4.03 -11.35 -34.83
N ASP A 400 3.42 -11.23 -33.64
CA ASP A 400 3.87 -10.44 -32.49
C ASP A 400 4.64 -11.26 -31.46
N ASP A 401 4.70 -12.58 -31.62
CA ASP A 401 5.60 -13.41 -30.83
C ASP A 401 7.03 -13.25 -31.37
N ILE A 402 7.96 -12.84 -30.51
CA ILE A 402 9.35 -12.61 -30.87
C ILE A 402 10.03 -13.90 -31.37
N SER A 403 9.61 -15.07 -30.87
CA SER A 403 10.17 -16.37 -31.27
C SER A 403 9.83 -16.73 -32.72
N ASN A 404 8.81 -16.10 -33.30
CA ASN A 404 8.42 -16.25 -34.71
C ASN A 404 9.19 -15.32 -35.66
N THR A 405 10.08 -14.48 -35.15
CA THR A 405 10.92 -13.61 -35.97
C THR A 405 12.40 -14.02 -35.86
N SER A 406 13.00 -14.34 -37.01
CA SER A 406 14.44 -14.59 -37.12
C SER A 406 15.23 -13.28 -37.10
N PHE A 407 16.17 -13.16 -36.16
CA PHE A 407 17.19 -12.12 -36.13
C PHE A 407 18.56 -12.73 -36.43
N THR A 408 19.25 -12.18 -37.43
CA THR A 408 20.57 -12.66 -37.86
C THR A 408 21.69 -11.70 -37.47
N ARG A 409 21.34 -10.56 -36.86
CA ARG A 409 22.27 -9.50 -36.50
C ARG A 409 22.05 -9.06 -35.06
N LEU A 410 23.15 -8.88 -34.32
CA LEU A 410 23.18 -8.33 -32.96
C LEU A 410 24.11 -7.11 -32.90
N VAL A 411 23.54 -5.96 -32.56
CA VAL A 411 24.24 -4.73 -32.22
C VAL A 411 24.13 -4.51 -30.72
N THR A 412 25.23 -4.22 -30.04
CA THR A 412 25.23 -3.95 -28.60
C THR A 412 25.62 -2.49 -28.34
N VAL A 413 24.77 -1.78 -27.61
CA VAL A 413 24.97 -0.41 -27.13
C VAL A 413 25.16 -0.46 -25.61
N SER A 414 26.33 -0.02 -25.14
CA SER A 414 26.68 0.01 -23.71
C SER A 414 26.91 1.43 -23.23
N TYR A 415 26.10 1.89 -22.27
CA TYR A 415 26.18 3.23 -21.67
C TYR A 415 27.06 3.25 -20.42
N ALA A 416 27.90 4.28 -20.29
CA ALA A 416 28.81 4.46 -19.17
C ALA A 416 29.09 5.96 -18.90
N SER A 417 29.73 6.25 -17.76
CA SER A 417 30.11 7.63 -17.40
C SER A 417 31.06 8.29 -18.41
N GLY A 418 31.85 7.50 -19.13
CA GLY A 418 32.78 7.98 -20.17
C GLY A 418 32.15 8.18 -21.55
N GLY A 419 30.85 7.91 -21.72
CA GLY A 419 30.16 7.88 -23.00
C GLY A 419 29.74 6.46 -23.39
N ALA A 420 28.86 6.37 -24.38
CA ALA A 420 28.34 5.12 -24.87
C ALA A 420 29.31 4.47 -25.86
N THR A 421 29.26 3.15 -25.95
CA THR A 421 29.99 2.38 -26.97
C THR A 421 29.00 1.53 -27.76
N VAL A 422 29.24 1.40 -29.06
CA VAL A 422 28.43 0.58 -29.96
C VAL A 422 29.35 -0.48 -30.58
N SER A 423 28.91 -1.73 -30.57
CA SER A 423 29.65 -2.87 -31.12
C SER A 423 28.72 -3.86 -31.82
N GLY A 424 29.27 -4.86 -32.52
CA GLY A 424 28.46 -5.83 -33.27
C GLY A 424 27.98 -5.32 -34.64
N TYR A 425 28.57 -4.23 -35.14
CA TYR A 425 28.35 -3.71 -36.49
C TYR A 425 29.69 -3.48 -37.20
N SER A 426 29.69 -3.57 -38.54
CA SER A 426 30.84 -3.22 -39.37
C SER A 426 30.61 -1.85 -40.01
N ALA A 427 31.40 -0.85 -39.61
CA ALA A 427 31.39 0.48 -40.25
C ALA A 427 31.85 0.45 -41.72
N VAL A 428 32.38 -0.69 -42.18
CA VAL A 428 32.81 -0.92 -43.57
C VAL A 428 31.63 -1.34 -44.46
N SER A 429 30.54 -1.85 -43.87
CA SER A 429 29.32 -2.17 -44.60
C SER A 429 28.46 -0.89 -44.69
N ASP A 430 28.10 -0.45 -45.90
CA ASP A 430 27.31 0.77 -46.17
C ASP A 430 25.87 0.74 -45.58
N VAL A 431 25.56 -0.20 -44.68
CA VAL A 431 24.22 -0.46 -44.14
C VAL A 431 23.99 0.03 -42.71
N PHE A 432 25.06 0.37 -41.97
CA PHE A 432 24.98 0.96 -40.63
C PHE A 432 25.64 2.34 -40.61
N ASP A 433 24.83 3.36 -40.37
CA ASP A 433 25.29 4.70 -40.03
C ASP A 433 25.08 4.91 -38.52
N VAL A 434 26.19 4.97 -37.78
CA VAL A 434 26.21 5.02 -36.31
C VAL A 434 26.86 6.31 -35.85
N SER A 435 26.12 7.11 -35.10
CA SER A 435 26.60 8.34 -34.48
C SER A 435 26.59 8.20 -32.96
N VAL A 436 27.72 8.51 -32.34
CA VAL A 436 27.89 8.50 -30.88
C VAL A 436 28.49 9.84 -30.45
N SER A 437 27.75 10.60 -29.64
CA SER A 437 28.21 11.84 -29.01
C SER A 437 27.99 11.76 -27.51
N GLY A 438 29.05 11.48 -26.74
CA GLY A 438 28.90 11.14 -25.32
C GLY A 438 27.99 9.92 -25.14
N ASN A 439 26.88 10.07 -24.43
CA ASN A 439 25.86 9.02 -24.25
C ASN A 439 24.64 9.18 -25.18
N GLN A 440 24.75 9.99 -26.24
CA GLN A 440 23.72 10.12 -27.26
C GLN A 440 24.06 9.19 -28.42
N VAL A 441 23.23 8.17 -28.64
CA VAL A 441 23.46 7.14 -29.67
C VAL A 441 22.34 7.21 -30.70
N THR A 442 22.70 7.42 -31.96
CA THR A 442 21.79 7.33 -33.11
C THR A 442 22.28 6.24 -34.05
N ILE A 443 21.39 5.33 -34.44
CA ILE A 443 21.67 4.29 -35.43
C ILE A 443 20.65 4.38 -36.56
N THR A 444 21.14 4.48 -37.79
CA THR A 444 20.36 4.29 -39.01
C THR A 444 20.78 2.98 -39.66
N TYR A 445 19.81 2.08 -39.85
CA TYR A 445 20.02 0.78 -40.49
C TYR A 445 19.27 0.69 -41.82
N SER A 446 20.00 0.41 -42.89
CA SER A 446 19.50 0.30 -44.27
C SER A 446 19.69 -1.09 -44.89
N GLY A 447 20.14 -2.08 -44.10
CA GLY A 447 20.32 -3.45 -44.57
C GLY A 447 19.01 -4.23 -44.70
N GLU A 448 19.12 -5.48 -45.16
CA GLU A 448 17.94 -6.32 -45.48
C GLU A 448 17.44 -7.19 -44.31
N GLU A 449 18.25 -7.34 -43.25
CA GLU A 449 18.07 -8.30 -42.16
C GLU A 449 17.26 -7.71 -40.99
N ASN A 450 16.69 -8.56 -40.13
CA ASN A 450 16.16 -8.10 -38.85
C ASN A 450 17.29 -8.03 -37.81
N VAL A 451 17.28 -6.98 -36.99
CA VAL A 451 18.39 -6.65 -36.08
C VAL A 451 17.93 -6.64 -34.63
N VAL A 452 18.75 -7.22 -33.75
CA VAL A 452 18.66 -7.04 -32.30
C VAL A 452 19.59 -5.90 -31.88
N TYR A 453 19.06 -4.96 -31.11
CA TYR A 453 19.81 -3.94 -30.39
C TYR A 453 19.77 -4.26 -28.90
N LYS A 454 20.87 -4.81 -28.37
CA LYS A 454 21.03 -5.00 -26.94
C LYS A 454 21.46 -3.68 -26.30
N LEU A 455 20.64 -3.15 -25.40
CA LEU A 455 20.87 -1.91 -24.69
C LEU A 455 21.19 -2.22 -23.21
N THR A 456 22.33 -1.74 -22.72
CA THR A 456 22.84 -2.03 -21.37
C THR A 456 23.59 -0.85 -20.77
N GLY A 457 23.76 -0.84 -19.44
CA GLY A 457 24.57 0.16 -18.74
C GLY A 457 23.78 1.40 -18.33
N THR A 458 24.49 2.44 -17.88
CA THR A 458 23.87 3.59 -17.21
C THR A 458 24.35 4.91 -17.79
N ALA A 459 23.41 5.82 -18.05
CA ALA A 459 23.68 7.22 -18.36
C ALA A 459 22.59 8.14 -17.80
N SER A 460 23.01 9.23 -17.15
CA SER A 460 22.10 10.27 -16.61
C SER A 460 21.71 11.35 -17.62
N ASP A 461 22.42 11.39 -18.75
CA ASP A 461 22.14 12.25 -19.88
C ASP A 461 22.51 11.49 -21.16
N GLY A 462 21.54 10.82 -21.76
CA GLY A 462 21.72 10.04 -22.98
C GLY A 462 20.40 9.57 -23.58
N PHE A 463 20.44 9.16 -24.83
CA PHE A 463 19.32 8.56 -25.53
C PHE A 463 19.77 7.44 -26.47
N PHE A 464 18.82 6.61 -26.86
CA PHE A 464 18.94 5.70 -28.00
C PHE A 464 17.95 6.14 -29.09
N LYS A 465 18.45 6.47 -30.27
CA LYS A 465 17.64 6.79 -31.45
C LYS A 465 17.87 5.75 -32.56
N LEU A 466 16.78 5.27 -33.16
CA LEU A 466 16.83 4.25 -34.20
C LEU A 466 16.01 4.63 -35.43
N TYR A 467 16.61 4.55 -36.61
CA TYR A 467 15.91 4.53 -37.90
C TYR A 467 16.15 3.17 -38.56
N SER A 468 15.09 2.50 -38.99
CA SER A 468 15.17 1.20 -39.65
C SER A 468 13.93 0.96 -40.51
N SER A 469 14.10 0.27 -41.63
CA SER A 469 13.00 -0.22 -42.48
C SER A 469 12.68 -1.72 -42.24
N LYS A 470 13.34 -2.35 -41.27
CA LYS A 470 13.25 -3.79 -40.93
C LYS A 470 12.71 -3.99 -39.53
N LYS A 471 12.14 -5.19 -39.26
CA LYS A 471 11.72 -5.58 -37.90
C LYS A 471 12.95 -5.62 -36.99
N GLN A 472 12.76 -5.32 -35.72
CA GLN A 472 13.85 -5.16 -34.77
C GLN A 472 13.48 -5.64 -33.38
N ALA A 473 14.47 -6.04 -32.60
CA ALA A 473 14.30 -6.28 -31.17
C ALA A 473 15.17 -5.30 -30.38
N LEU A 474 14.60 -4.67 -29.35
CA LEU A 474 15.32 -3.95 -28.31
C LEU A 474 15.43 -4.88 -27.10
N TRP A 475 16.63 -5.40 -26.86
CA TRP A 475 16.90 -6.23 -25.69
C TRP A 475 17.43 -5.34 -24.56
N LEU A 476 16.56 -5.01 -23.61
CA LEU A 476 16.90 -4.21 -22.44
C LEU A 476 17.50 -5.15 -21.38
N SER A 477 18.77 -4.94 -21.03
CA SER A 477 19.54 -5.87 -20.20
C SER A 477 20.35 -5.10 -19.14
N GLY A 478 19.68 -4.58 -18.12
CA GLY A 478 20.34 -3.75 -17.10
C GLY A 478 20.60 -2.32 -17.57
N LEU A 479 19.67 -1.75 -18.33
CA LEU A 479 19.75 -0.40 -18.87
C LEU A 479 19.16 0.62 -17.88
N SER A 480 19.90 1.68 -17.56
CA SER A 480 19.39 2.85 -16.84
C SER A 480 19.71 4.13 -17.61
N LEU A 481 18.72 4.65 -18.35
CA LEU A 481 18.91 5.75 -19.28
C LEU A 481 17.98 6.92 -18.97
N THR A 482 18.56 8.08 -18.69
CA THR A 482 17.84 9.35 -18.57
C THR A 482 18.26 10.27 -19.71
N SER A 483 17.31 10.80 -20.48
CA SER A 483 17.57 11.83 -21.50
C SER A 483 17.23 13.20 -20.95
N THR A 484 18.14 14.17 -20.99
CA THR A 484 17.85 15.53 -20.49
C THR A 484 17.14 16.44 -21.50
N ASP A 485 17.11 16.01 -22.77
CA ASP A 485 16.65 16.80 -23.93
C ASP A 485 15.92 15.91 -24.96
N GLY A 486 14.98 15.09 -24.50
CA GLY A 486 14.17 14.24 -25.39
C GLY A 486 13.69 12.94 -24.77
N ALA A 487 13.24 12.02 -25.62
CA ALA A 487 12.94 10.64 -25.24
C ALA A 487 14.24 9.89 -24.85
N ALA A 488 14.16 8.97 -23.89
CA ALA A 488 15.26 8.05 -23.57
C ALA A 488 15.45 7.02 -24.68
N ILE A 489 14.34 6.51 -25.24
CA ILE A 489 14.34 5.69 -26.44
C ILE A 489 13.43 6.34 -27.46
N ASN A 490 14.00 6.71 -28.60
CA ASN A 490 13.29 7.25 -29.75
C ASN A 490 13.42 6.33 -30.97
N ASN A 491 12.43 5.49 -31.22
CA ASN A 491 12.40 4.59 -32.38
C ASN A 491 11.60 5.21 -33.53
N GLN A 492 12.29 5.77 -34.52
CA GLN A 492 11.70 6.38 -35.71
C GLN A 492 11.32 5.35 -36.79
N SER A 493 11.46 4.05 -36.50
CA SER A 493 11.05 2.99 -37.41
C SER A 493 9.55 2.70 -37.29
N GLY A 494 8.83 2.79 -38.40
CA GLY A 494 7.44 2.31 -38.53
C GLY A 494 7.30 0.79 -38.61
N LYS A 495 8.30 0.02 -38.15
CA LYS A 495 8.30 -1.45 -38.18
C LYS A 495 8.17 -2.03 -36.78
N ARG A 496 7.81 -3.32 -36.75
CA ARG A 496 7.57 -4.07 -35.53
C ARG A 496 8.81 -4.10 -34.66
N THR A 497 8.66 -3.56 -33.47
CA THR A 497 9.71 -3.50 -32.47
C THR A 497 9.34 -4.37 -31.28
N PHE A 498 10.03 -5.50 -31.19
CA PHE A 498 9.95 -6.35 -30.01
C PHE A 498 10.81 -5.75 -28.91
N VAL A 499 10.29 -5.63 -27.71
CA VAL A 499 11.02 -5.13 -26.54
C VAL A 499 11.16 -6.30 -25.57
N TYR A 500 12.33 -6.91 -25.54
CA TYR A 500 12.63 -8.00 -24.64
C TYR A 500 13.24 -7.43 -23.35
N VAL A 501 12.47 -7.46 -22.26
CA VAL A 501 12.83 -6.91 -20.96
C VAL A 501 13.53 -7.98 -20.12
N ASP A 502 14.82 -7.76 -19.85
CA ASP A 502 15.66 -8.64 -19.05
C ASP A 502 16.37 -7.85 -17.93
N GLY A 503 16.60 -8.47 -16.79
CA GLY A 503 17.13 -7.80 -15.59
C GLY A 503 16.25 -6.61 -15.15
N THR A 504 16.89 -5.57 -14.61
CA THR A 504 16.20 -4.35 -14.13
C THR A 504 16.58 -3.16 -14.99
N ASN A 505 15.58 -2.48 -15.54
CA ASN A 505 15.78 -1.39 -16.49
C ASN A 505 15.00 -0.13 -16.06
N THR A 506 15.57 1.04 -16.30
CA THR A 506 14.92 2.34 -16.05
C THR A 506 15.10 3.28 -17.23
N LEU A 507 14.01 3.93 -17.65
CA LEU A 507 13.99 4.98 -18.66
C LEU A 507 13.38 6.24 -18.06
N ALA A 508 13.99 7.40 -18.28
CA ALA A 508 13.43 8.67 -17.83
C ALA A 508 13.73 9.81 -18.80
N ASP A 509 12.91 10.85 -18.76
CA ASP A 509 13.24 12.14 -19.37
C ASP A 509 13.55 13.21 -18.31
N GLY A 510 14.20 14.27 -18.75
CA GLY A 510 14.55 15.44 -17.95
C GLY A 510 13.35 16.36 -17.72
N SER A 511 13.35 17.04 -16.58
CA SER A 511 12.35 18.06 -16.21
C SER A 511 12.52 19.42 -16.91
N SER A 512 13.52 19.54 -17.80
CA SER A 512 13.93 20.76 -18.53
C SER A 512 12.91 21.22 -19.57
N ALA A 513 13.17 22.39 -20.17
CA ALA A 513 12.32 23.06 -21.15
C ALA A 513 12.28 22.30 -22.49
N GLY A 514 11.43 21.27 -22.55
CA GLY A 514 10.98 20.66 -23.79
C GLY A 514 11.89 19.61 -24.41
N TYR A 515 11.37 18.92 -25.42
CA TYR A 515 12.13 18.00 -26.25
C TYR A 515 12.67 18.76 -27.46
N SER A 516 13.99 18.76 -27.67
CA SER A 516 14.60 19.26 -28.90
C SER A 516 14.32 18.30 -30.06
N THR A 517 13.39 18.66 -30.95
CA THR A 517 13.14 17.93 -32.20
C THR A 517 13.90 18.57 -33.36
N SER A 518 14.38 17.74 -34.30
CA SER A 518 14.95 18.19 -35.57
C SER A 518 14.06 17.75 -36.72
N GLY A 519 13.57 18.68 -37.54
CA GLY A 519 12.72 18.37 -38.68
C GLY A 519 11.31 17.92 -38.29
N ASP A 520 10.77 16.95 -39.03
CA ASP A 520 9.42 16.38 -38.85
C ASP A 520 9.39 15.19 -37.88
N GLU A 521 10.46 14.98 -37.10
CA GLU A 521 10.60 13.84 -36.18
C GLU A 521 9.70 13.97 -34.95
N ASP A 522 9.11 12.84 -34.55
CA ASP A 522 8.27 12.79 -33.36
C ASP A 522 8.96 12.15 -32.14
N MET A 523 8.56 12.58 -30.96
CA MET A 523 8.99 12.09 -29.66
C MET A 523 7.84 12.31 -28.67
N LYS A 524 6.77 11.51 -28.79
CA LYS A 524 5.54 11.68 -27.97
C LYS A 524 5.67 11.16 -26.53
N GLY A 525 6.75 10.47 -26.18
CA GLY A 525 6.99 9.97 -24.83
C GLY A 525 8.42 9.54 -24.55
N VAL A 526 8.71 9.18 -23.30
CA VAL A 526 10.04 8.75 -22.82
C VAL A 526 10.53 7.53 -23.60
N PHE A 527 9.62 6.60 -23.89
CA PHE A 527 9.83 5.53 -24.84
C PHE A 527 8.82 5.70 -25.97
N PHE A 528 9.29 6.25 -27.08
CA PHE A 528 8.49 6.51 -28.27
C PHE A 528 8.86 5.56 -29.42
N SER A 529 7.86 5.15 -30.19
CA SER A 529 8.02 4.38 -31.43
C SER A 529 6.99 4.80 -32.48
N GLU A 530 7.45 5.03 -33.71
CA GLU A 530 6.56 5.20 -34.88
C GLU A 530 5.81 3.90 -35.20
N GLY A 531 6.47 2.75 -35.02
CA GLY A 531 5.90 1.42 -35.23
C GLY A 531 5.42 0.74 -33.94
N GLN A 532 5.04 -0.53 -34.09
CA GLN A 532 4.49 -1.37 -33.03
C GLN A 532 5.48 -1.60 -31.89
N LEU A 533 5.01 -1.56 -30.63
CA LEU A 533 5.79 -1.92 -29.44
C LEU A 533 5.22 -3.16 -28.77
N ILE A 534 6.01 -4.23 -28.71
CA ILE A 534 5.58 -5.51 -28.11
C ILE A 534 6.54 -5.90 -27.01
N PHE A 535 6.10 -5.77 -25.77
CA PHE A 535 6.89 -6.06 -24.58
C PHE A 535 6.77 -7.52 -24.17
N SER A 536 7.91 -8.16 -23.93
CA SER A 536 8.05 -9.56 -23.49
C SER A 536 9.24 -9.71 -22.52
N GLY A 537 9.47 -10.93 -22.02
CA GLY A 537 10.56 -11.26 -21.11
C GLY A 537 10.16 -11.15 -19.64
N SER A 538 11.02 -11.63 -18.73
CA SER A 538 10.71 -11.73 -17.30
C SER A 538 11.33 -10.61 -16.44
N GLY A 539 11.99 -9.63 -17.06
CA GLY A 539 12.65 -8.52 -16.37
C GLY A 539 11.69 -7.43 -15.91
N SER A 540 12.26 -6.36 -15.35
CA SER A 540 11.52 -5.17 -14.94
C SER A 540 11.94 -3.92 -15.73
N LEU A 541 10.96 -3.08 -16.04
CA LEU A 541 11.14 -1.79 -16.71
C LEU A 541 10.37 -0.69 -15.97
N ALA A 542 11.07 0.31 -15.46
CA ALA A 542 10.47 1.52 -14.92
C ALA A 542 10.62 2.69 -15.90
N VAL A 543 9.53 3.33 -16.30
CA VAL A 543 9.50 4.48 -17.20
C VAL A 543 8.97 5.70 -16.46
N THR A 544 9.73 6.79 -16.41
CA THR A 544 9.37 8.01 -15.68
C THR A 544 9.32 9.22 -16.61
N ALA A 545 8.12 9.73 -16.86
CA ALA A 545 7.88 10.95 -17.61
C ALA A 545 7.71 12.14 -16.64
N SER A 546 8.64 13.09 -16.72
CA SER A 546 8.77 14.27 -15.87
C SER A 546 8.74 15.59 -16.65
N ASN A 547 8.86 15.54 -17.99
CA ASN A 547 8.94 16.70 -18.85
C ASN A 547 7.70 17.62 -18.77
N LYS A 548 7.88 18.91 -19.06
CA LYS A 548 6.84 19.95 -18.99
C LYS A 548 5.94 20.05 -20.24
N GLU A 549 6.29 19.41 -21.35
CA GLU A 549 5.57 19.47 -22.62
C GLU A 549 4.52 18.37 -22.77
N SER A 550 3.97 17.84 -21.67
CA SER A 550 2.96 16.78 -21.72
C SER A 550 3.40 15.53 -22.48
N LYS A 551 4.69 15.18 -22.46
CA LYS A 551 5.21 13.94 -23.05
C LYS A 551 4.83 12.74 -22.19
N SER A 552 4.39 11.66 -22.83
CA SER A 552 3.84 10.48 -22.15
C SER A 552 4.94 9.52 -21.70
N GLY A 553 4.59 8.48 -20.95
CA GLY A 553 5.54 7.42 -20.58
C GLY A 553 5.97 6.58 -21.78
N ILE A 554 5.07 5.69 -22.22
CA ILE A 554 5.28 4.79 -23.37
C ILE A 554 4.29 5.15 -24.46
N VAL A 555 4.77 5.37 -25.68
CA VAL A 555 3.92 5.70 -26.82
C VAL A 555 4.32 4.92 -28.07
N SER A 556 3.31 4.35 -28.73
CA SER A 556 3.41 3.88 -30.11
C SER A 556 2.39 4.64 -30.97
N ASP A 557 2.82 5.08 -32.14
CA ASP A 557 1.93 5.59 -33.20
C ASP A 557 1.16 4.48 -33.92
N ASP A 558 1.40 3.23 -33.53
CA ASP A 558 0.66 2.04 -33.90
C ASP A 558 0.02 1.41 -32.65
N TYR A 559 0.41 0.21 -32.20
CA TYR A 559 -0.10 -0.40 -30.97
C TYR A 559 0.99 -0.71 -29.94
N VAL A 560 0.53 -0.85 -28.69
CA VAL A 560 1.32 -1.34 -27.55
C VAL A 560 0.75 -2.67 -27.08
N ARG A 561 1.59 -3.71 -27.00
CA ARG A 561 1.22 -5.02 -26.46
C ARG A 561 2.17 -5.45 -25.35
N ILE A 562 1.65 -6.07 -24.29
CA ILE A 562 2.43 -6.63 -23.18
C ILE A 562 2.08 -8.12 -23.03
N MET A 563 3.08 -8.99 -23.06
CA MET A 563 2.97 -10.46 -22.99
C MET A 563 4.18 -11.08 -22.27
N ASP A 564 4.19 -12.39 -21.98
CA ASP A 564 5.32 -13.15 -21.42
C ASP A 564 5.85 -12.72 -20.03
N ALA A 565 4.98 -12.19 -19.18
CA ALA A 565 5.27 -11.91 -17.77
C ALA A 565 6.27 -10.76 -17.39
N PRO A 566 6.52 -9.69 -18.17
CA PRO A 566 7.39 -8.59 -17.74
C PRO A 566 6.73 -7.78 -16.63
N SER A 567 7.55 -7.12 -15.80
CA SER A 567 7.09 -6.17 -14.78
C SER A 567 7.35 -4.73 -15.21
N ILE A 568 6.31 -4.04 -15.70
CA ILE A 568 6.41 -2.67 -16.21
C ILE A 568 5.77 -1.68 -15.25
N THR A 569 6.51 -0.64 -14.86
CA THR A 569 5.99 0.49 -14.08
C THR A 569 6.14 1.78 -14.87
N VAL A 570 5.06 2.52 -15.06
CA VAL A 570 5.05 3.81 -15.75
C VAL A 570 4.56 4.90 -14.80
N THR A 571 5.37 5.94 -14.61
CA THR A 571 5.03 7.11 -13.80
C THR A 571 5.04 8.37 -14.67
N ALA A 572 3.86 8.93 -14.94
CA ALA A 572 3.68 10.20 -15.63
C ALA A 572 3.31 11.28 -14.60
N GLY A 573 4.25 12.19 -14.32
CA GLY A 573 4.11 13.24 -13.32
C GLY A 573 3.08 14.33 -13.68
N SER A 574 2.97 15.36 -12.83
CA SER A 574 1.93 16.40 -12.94
C SER A 574 2.04 17.31 -14.17
N ASN A 575 3.18 17.31 -14.87
CA ASN A 575 3.39 18.06 -16.10
C ASN A 575 3.51 17.17 -17.36
N ALA A 576 3.43 15.85 -17.15
CA ALA A 576 3.62 14.86 -18.20
C ALA A 576 2.33 14.59 -18.99
N GLY A 577 2.44 13.72 -19.99
CA GLY A 577 1.34 13.24 -20.82
C GLY A 577 0.60 12.05 -20.20
N HIS A 578 0.24 11.11 -21.05
CA HIS A 578 -0.40 9.86 -20.66
C HIS A 578 0.62 8.90 -20.02
N GLY A 579 0.13 7.87 -19.32
CA GLY A 579 0.99 6.75 -18.93
C GLY A 579 1.43 5.97 -20.15
N ILE A 580 0.50 5.23 -20.75
CA ILE A 580 0.70 4.42 -21.96
C ILE A 580 -0.29 4.87 -23.04
N ARG A 581 0.20 5.05 -24.26
CA ARG A 581 -0.63 5.31 -25.44
C ARG A 581 -0.25 4.40 -26.60
N GLY A 582 -1.22 3.66 -27.13
CA GLY A 582 -1.13 3.00 -28.44
C GLY A 582 -2.24 3.55 -29.31
N LYS A 583 -1.91 4.11 -30.47
CA LYS A 583 -2.88 4.71 -31.39
C LYS A 583 -3.96 3.70 -31.79
N GLU A 584 -3.58 2.55 -32.33
CA GLU A 584 -4.54 1.53 -32.78
C GLU A 584 -5.15 0.77 -31.60
N TYR A 585 -4.31 0.24 -30.71
CA TYR A 585 -4.77 -0.43 -29.50
C TYR A 585 -3.71 -0.51 -28.42
N VAL A 586 -4.17 -0.81 -27.20
CA VAL A 586 -3.33 -1.32 -26.12
C VAL A 586 -3.84 -2.70 -25.70
N GLN A 587 -2.98 -3.70 -25.77
CA GLN A 587 -3.32 -5.09 -25.44
C GLN A 587 -2.46 -5.61 -24.28
N LEU A 588 -3.14 -6.10 -23.24
CA LEU A 588 -2.52 -6.67 -22.04
C LEU A 588 -2.78 -8.18 -22.03
N SER A 589 -1.89 -8.94 -22.64
CA SER A 589 -2.01 -10.40 -22.74
C SER A 589 -1.45 -11.12 -21.51
N ASP A 590 -0.39 -10.59 -20.88
CA ASP A 590 0.17 -11.09 -19.62
C ASP A 590 1.02 -10.00 -18.92
N GLY A 591 1.75 -10.33 -17.85
CA GLY A 591 2.67 -9.41 -17.17
C GLY A 591 2.07 -8.67 -16.00
N THR A 592 2.93 -7.91 -15.31
CA THR A 592 2.50 -6.98 -14.26
C THR A 592 2.71 -5.56 -14.76
N LEU A 593 1.63 -4.78 -14.79
CA LEU A 593 1.66 -3.38 -15.21
C LEU A 593 1.22 -2.47 -14.06
N LYS A 594 2.02 -1.46 -13.73
CA LYS A 594 1.63 -0.38 -12.82
C LYS A 594 1.73 0.95 -13.54
N VAL A 595 0.63 1.71 -13.59
CA VAL A 595 0.60 3.03 -14.22
C VAL A 595 0.14 4.08 -13.22
N THR A 596 0.89 5.16 -13.09
CA THR A 596 0.49 6.36 -12.32
C THR A 596 0.49 7.57 -13.23
N THR A 597 -0.60 8.36 -13.23
CA THR A 597 -0.73 9.58 -14.04
C THR A 597 -1.30 10.72 -13.22
N ALA A 598 -0.59 11.85 -13.14
CA ALA A 598 -0.95 12.97 -12.27
C ALA A 598 -1.36 14.26 -12.98
N ALA A 599 -1.01 14.44 -14.25
CA ALA A 599 -1.39 15.63 -15.01
C ALA A 599 -2.90 15.65 -15.32
N ALA A 600 -3.50 16.84 -15.30
CA ALA A 600 -4.90 17.05 -15.65
C ALA A 600 -5.22 16.47 -17.04
N MET A 601 -6.47 16.05 -17.28
CA MET A 601 -6.99 15.52 -18.55
C MET A 601 -6.23 14.32 -19.14
N LYS A 602 -5.20 13.79 -18.46
CA LYS A 602 -4.39 12.67 -18.95
C LYS A 602 -4.98 11.32 -18.56
N LYS A 603 -4.43 10.27 -19.17
CA LYS A 603 -4.99 8.92 -19.12
C LYS A 603 -3.90 7.98 -18.63
N GLY A 604 -4.28 6.99 -17.82
CA GLY A 604 -3.38 5.91 -17.45
C GLY A 604 -3.01 5.11 -18.69
N ILE A 605 -4.02 4.50 -19.31
CA ILE A 605 -3.93 3.82 -20.62
C ILE A 605 -4.88 4.50 -21.59
N GLY A 606 -4.38 4.87 -22.76
CA GLY A 606 -5.16 5.51 -23.83
C GLY A 606 -4.97 4.81 -25.17
N SER A 607 -6.06 4.71 -25.94
CA SER A 607 -6.02 4.32 -27.35
C SER A 607 -7.10 5.01 -28.17
N ASP A 608 -6.75 5.34 -29.41
CA ASP A 608 -7.69 5.89 -30.41
C ASP A 608 -8.50 4.75 -31.07
N GLY A 609 -8.14 3.48 -30.84
CA GLY A 609 -8.98 2.32 -31.15
C GLY A 609 -9.44 1.63 -29.86
N TYR A 610 -8.87 0.48 -29.50
CA TYR A 610 -9.40 -0.34 -28.40
C TYR A 610 -8.38 -0.66 -27.30
N VAL A 611 -8.89 -1.03 -26.13
CA VAL A 611 -8.07 -1.60 -25.05
C VAL A 611 -8.57 -3.00 -24.74
N LEU A 612 -7.69 -3.98 -24.86
CA LEU A 612 -7.98 -5.40 -24.67
C LEU A 612 -7.15 -5.97 -23.51
N VAL A 613 -7.81 -6.67 -22.59
CA VAL A 613 -7.15 -7.34 -21.46
C VAL A 613 -7.47 -8.83 -21.50
N GLU A 614 -6.44 -9.65 -21.71
CA GLU A 614 -6.57 -11.11 -21.80
C GLU A 614 -5.91 -11.82 -20.61
N GLY A 615 -4.94 -11.18 -19.96
CA GLY A 615 -4.20 -11.77 -18.84
C GLY A 615 -3.41 -10.74 -18.03
N GLY A 616 -2.51 -11.23 -17.18
CA GLY A 616 -1.67 -10.41 -16.33
C GLY A 616 -2.40 -9.69 -15.18
N SER A 617 -1.66 -8.81 -14.49
CA SER A 617 -2.15 -7.96 -13.41
C SER A 617 -1.81 -6.50 -13.68
N SER A 618 -2.81 -5.62 -13.66
CA SER A 618 -2.66 -4.19 -13.92
C SER A 618 -3.20 -3.33 -12.78
N THR A 619 -2.39 -2.39 -12.29
CA THR A 619 -2.83 -1.37 -11.33
C THR A 619 -2.66 0.02 -11.94
N ILE A 620 -3.75 0.75 -12.07
CA ILE A 620 -3.79 2.07 -12.70
C ILE A 620 -4.28 3.09 -11.68
N THR A 621 -3.44 4.10 -11.39
CA THR A 621 -3.77 5.20 -10.49
C THR A 621 -3.72 6.52 -11.24
N VAL A 622 -4.82 7.26 -11.21
CA VAL A 622 -4.94 8.56 -11.87
C VAL A 622 -5.41 9.60 -10.87
N THR A 623 -4.67 10.70 -10.77
CA THR A 623 -4.97 11.78 -9.80
C THR A 623 -5.23 13.12 -10.46
N GLY A 624 -4.85 13.28 -11.73
CA GLY A 624 -5.11 14.51 -12.48
C GLY A 624 -6.61 14.72 -12.71
N GLY A 625 -7.10 15.94 -12.49
CA GLY A 625 -8.52 16.29 -12.69
C GLY A 625 -8.83 16.78 -14.10
N VAL A 626 -9.79 17.71 -14.20
CA VAL A 626 -10.17 18.37 -15.45
C VAL A 626 -9.07 19.33 -15.94
N GLY A 627 -8.85 19.36 -17.25
CA GLY A 627 -8.03 20.35 -17.93
C GLY A 627 -8.68 20.82 -19.23
N TYR A 628 -8.31 22.02 -19.70
CA TYR A 628 -8.78 22.55 -20.98
C TYR A 628 -7.90 22.05 -22.12
N ASP A 629 -8.51 21.39 -23.10
CA ASP A 629 -7.86 20.94 -24.32
C ASP A 629 -8.03 22.00 -25.40
N SER A 630 -6.95 22.70 -25.76
CA SER A 630 -6.98 23.80 -26.72
C SER A 630 -7.22 23.33 -28.15
N ASP A 631 -6.86 22.09 -28.48
CA ASP A 631 -6.97 21.57 -29.84
C ASP A 631 -8.44 21.25 -30.16
N ASP A 632 -9.17 20.74 -29.17
CA ASP A 632 -10.60 20.42 -29.28
C ASP A 632 -11.52 21.51 -28.70
N ALA A 633 -10.93 22.58 -28.14
CA ALA A 633 -11.62 23.69 -27.49
C ALA A 633 -12.62 23.27 -26.38
N GLU A 634 -12.33 22.20 -25.64
CA GLU A 634 -13.22 21.60 -24.63
C GLU A 634 -12.47 21.27 -23.33
N TYR A 635 -13.18 21.30 -22.20
CA TYR A 635 -12.68 20.71 -20.96
C TYR A 635 -12.76 19.19 -21.01
N LYS A 636 -11.67 18.52 -20.63
CA LYS A 636 -11.60 17.05 -20.58
C LYS A 636 -11.24 16.57 -19.19
N GLY A 637 -11.87 15.47 -18.78
CA GLY A 637 -11.52 14.74 -17.58
C GLY A 637 -10.38 13.76 -17.83
N SER A 638 -9.77 13.29 -16.75
CA SER A 638 -8.82 12.18 -16.81
C SER A 638 -9.53 10.83 -16.92
N ALA A 639 -8.81 9.79 -17.31
CA ALA A 639 -9.34 8.42 -17.31
C ALA A 639 -8.28 7.42 -16.84
N GLY A 640 -8.70 6.39 -16.09
CA GLY A 640 -7.84 5.22 -15.87
C GLY A 640 -7.52 4.54 -17.19
N ILE A 641 -8.56 4.07 -17.87
CA ILE A 641 -8.52 3.54 -19.24
C ILE A 641 -9.42 4.38 -20.13
N LYS A 642 -8.92 4.82 -21.28
CA LYS A 642 -9.72 5.40 -22.36
C LYS A 642 -9.46 4.66 -23.67
N ALA A 643 -10.53 4.18 -24.29
CA ALA A 643 -10.53 3.60 -25.62
C ALA A 643 -11.57 4.34 -26.48
N ASP A 644 -11.21 4.83 -27.65
CA ASP A 644 -12.20 5.55 -28.47
C ASP A 644 -13.19 4.61 -29.18
N ASN A 645 -12.87 3.33 -29.35
CA ASN A 645 -13.79 2.33 -29.91
C ASN A 645 -14.43 1.45 -28.80
N TYR A 646 -13.70 0.48 -28.26
CA TYR A 646 -14.24 -0.43 -27.24
C TYR A 646 -13.21 -0.83 -26.19
N PHE A 647 -13.73 -1.23 -25.03
CA PHE A 647 -12.97 -1.91 -23.99
C PHE A 647 -13.39 -3.37 -23.94
N ALA A 648 -12.39 -4.26 -23.90
CA ALA A 648 -12.62 -5.71 -23.88
C ALA A 648 -11.78 -6.38 -22.78
N MET A 649 -12.38 -7.35 -22.10
CA MET A 649 -11.71 -8.17 -21.10
C MET A 649 -12.12 -9.63 -21.20
N THR A 650 -11.15 -10.52 -21.43
CA THR A 650 -11.32 -11.99 -21.48
C THR A 650 -10.63 -12.69 -20.31
N GLY A 651 -9.70 -12.02 -19.63
CA GLY A 651 -8.96 -12.56 -18.49
C GLY A 651 -8.17 -11.47 -17.73
N GLY A 652 -7.22 -11.88 -16.90
CA GLY A 652 -6.37 -10.98 -16.12
C GLY A 652 -7.05 -10.31 -14.93
N THR A 653 -6.32 -9.45 -14.23
CA THR A 653 -6.80 -8.62 -13.12
C THR A 653 -6.46 -7.15 -13.38
N VAL A 654 -7.43 -6.25 -13.31
CA VAL A 654 -7.24 -4.81 -13.50
C VAL A 654 -7.85 -4.07 -12.30
N SER A 655 -7.05 -3.26 -11.62
CA SER A 655 -7.48 -2.37 -10.54
C SER A 655 -7.24 -0.93 -10.94
N ILE A 656 -8.29 -0.12 -10.95
CA ILE A 656 -8.27 1.30 -11.34
C ILE A 656 -8.72 2.14 -10.17
N THR A 657 -7.92 3.16 -9.82
CA THR A 657 -8.33 4.24 -8.93
C THR A 657 -8.17 5.57 -9.67
N ASN A 658 -9.28 6.31 -9.83
CA ASN A 658 -9.23 7.69 -10.33
C ASN A 658 -9.81 8.66 -9.29
N SER A 659 -8.96 9.56 -8.77
CA SER A 659 -9.35 10.56 -7.78
C SER A 659 -9.45 11.99 -8.33
N GLY A 660 -9.17 12.20 -9.61
CA GLY A 660 -9.23 13.52 -10.24
C GLY A 660 -10.67 13.97 -10.51
N SER A 661 -10.97 15.26 -10.33
CA SER A 661 -12.29 15.83 -10.67
C SER A 661 -12.66 15.57 -12.13
N GLY A 662 -13.95 15.32 -12.40
CA GLY A 662 -14.45 14.90 -13.72
C GLY A 662 -13.85 13.59 -14.25
N GLY A 663 -13.08 12.88 -13.42
CA GLY A 663 -12.30 11.72 -13.79
C GLY A 663 -13.17 10.48 -13.99
N LYS A 664 -12.75 9.63 -14.93
CA LYS A 664 -13.39 8.35 -15.24
C LYS A 664 -12.49 7.18 -14.89
N GLY A 665 -13.05 6.07 -14.45
CA GLY A 665 -12.27 4.84 -14.27
C GLY A 665 -11.99 4.20 -15.63
N VAL A 666 -13.06 3.79 -16.31
CA VAL A 666 -13.05 3.32 -17.69
C VAL A 666 -13.96 4.21 -18.54
N SER A 667 -13.47 4.64 -19.69
CA SER A 667 -14.26 5.32 -20.72
C SER A 667 -14.02 4.65 -22.05
N ALA A 668 -15.04 4.06 -22.66
CA ALA A 668 -14.91 3.42 -23.97
C ALA A 668 -16.02 3.88 -24.93
N GLY A 669 -15.70 4.07 -26.20
CA GLY A 669 -16.67 4.44 -27.24
C GLY A 669 -16.76 5.94 -27.51
N SER A 670 -16.58 6.30 -28.78
CA SER A 670 -16.60 7.65 -29.34
C SER A 670 -17.37 7.66 -30.67
N TYR A 671 -17.92 8.82 -31.02
CA TYR A 671 -18.71 9.00 -32.24
C TYR A 671 -17.86 8.88 -33.51
N ASP A 672 -16.65 9.44 -33.50
CA ASP A 672 -15.83 9.56 -34.72
C ASP A 672 -15.37 8.22 -35.30
N TYR A 673 -15.56 7.14 -34.54
CA TYR A 673 -15.13 5.78 -34.90
C TYR A 673 -16.27 4.87 -35.36
N TYR A 674 -17.37 5.44 -35.88
CA TYR A 674 -18.18 4.69 -36.84
C TYR A 674 -17.28 4.33 -38.03
N SER A 675 -16.80 3.09 -38.05
CA SER A 675 -15.92 2.58 -39.11
C SER A 675 -16.46 2.95 -40.50
N GLU A 676 -15.57 3.05 -41.50
CA GLU A 676 -15.94 3.11 -42.93
C GLU A 676 -16.87 1.94 -43.36
N ASN A 677 -17.04 0.91 -42.51
CA ASN A 677 -17.92 -0.23 -42.64
C ASN A 677 -19.18 -0.22 -41.73
N GLY A 678 -19.44 0.85 -40.96
CA GLY A 678 -20.74 1.13 -40.35
C GLY A 678 -21.13 0.34 -39.09
N SER A 679 -20.22 -0.31 -38.36
CA SER A 679 -20.54 -0.95 -37.07
C SER A 679 -19.46 -0.70 -36.01
N LEU A 680 -19.87 -0.22 -34.84
CA LEU A 680 -19.07 -0.19 -33.62
C LEU A 680 -19.01 -1.62 -33.05
N SER A 681 -17.82 -2.06 -32.63
CA SER A 681 -17.72 -3.30 -31.86
C SER A 681 -18.18 -3.03 -30.43
N ASP A 682 -18.97 -3.93 -29.87
CA ASP A 682 -19.45 -3.77 -28.49
C ASP A 682 -18.30 -3.92 -27.50
N SER A 683 -18.34 -3.13 -26.42
CA SER A 683 -17.47 -3.41 -25.27
C SER A 683 -17.92 -4.71 -24.60
N TYR A 684 -16.99 -5.51 -24.11
CA TYR A 684 -17.35 -6.79 -23.50
C TYR A 684 -16.42 -7.25 -22.38
N ILE A 685 -17.01 -7.97 -21.42
CA ILE A 685 -16.30 -8.69 -20.37
C ILE A 685 -16.79 -10.13 -20.39
N SER A 686 -15.87 -11.07 -20.61
CA SER A 686 -16.15 -12.50 -20.64
C SER A 686 -15.35 -13.29 -19.61
N GLY A 687 -14.35 -12.68 -18.98
CA GLY A 687 -13.53 -13.27 -17.92
C GLY A 687 -12.67 -12.24 -17.20
N GLY A 688 -11.87 -12.69 -16.23
CA GLY A 688 -10.96 -11.85 -15.44
C GLY A 688 -11.64 -11.06 -14.31
N THR A 689 -10.88 -10.17 -13.66
CA THR A 689 -11.35 -9.34 -12.54
C THR A 689 -11.07 -7.86 -12.81
N LEU A 690 -12.13 -7.05 -12.88
CA LEU A 690 -12.05 -5.59 -13.04
C LEU A 690 -12.55 -4.90 -11.77
N THR A 691 -11.68 -4.18 -11.08
CA THR A 691 -12.03 -3.33 -9.94
C THR A 691 -11.83 -1.86 -10.32
N VAL A 692 -12.87 -1.05 -10.20
CA VAL A 692 -12.85 0.38 -10.52
C VAL A 692 -13.32 1.18 -9.32
N LYS A 693 -12.50 2.16 -8.91
CA LYS A 693 -12.84 3.11 -7.86
C LYS A 693 -12.67 4.53 -8.39
N THR A 694 -13.72 5.33 -8.35
CA THR A 694 -13.66 6.76 -8.68
C THR A 694 -14.16 7.61 -7.51
N THR A 695 -13.33 8.59 -7.14
CA THR A 695 -13.61 9.48 -6.00
C THR A 695 -13.58 10.96 -6.34
N GLY A 696 -13.20 11.30 -7.57
CA GLY A 696 -13.18 12.68 -8.03
C GLY A 696 -14.58 13.28 -8.07
N SER A 697 -14.69 14.56 -7.70
CA SER A 697 -15.94 15.31 -7.76
C SER A 697 -16.37 15.62 -9.19
N GLU A 698 -17.67 15.87 -9.38
CA GLU A 698 -18.19 16.51 -10.59
C GLU A 698 -17.50 17.86 -10.85
N SER A 699 -17.43 18.22 -12.12
CA SER A 699 -17.02 19.54 -12.61
C SER A 699 -18.15 20.12 -13.44
N ASN A 700 -18.23 21.45 -13.53
CA ASN A 700 -19.25 22.13 -14.33
C ASN A 700 -19.27 21.68 -15.81
N ASP A 701 -18.11 21.28 -16.34
CA ASP A 701 -17.95 20.97 -17.77
C ASP A 701 -17.75 19.46 -18.02
N VAL A 702 -17.33 18.69 -17.01
CA VAL A 702 -17.03 17.26 -17.18
C VAL A 702 -17.54 16.47 -16.00
N SER A 703 -18.43 15.53 -16.28
CA SER A 703 -18.91 14.59 -15.27
C SER A 703 -17.92 13.44 -15.02
N SER A 704 -17.72 13.13 -13.75
CA SER A 704 -17.08 11.93 -13.23
C SER A 704 -17.99 10.72 -13.44
N LYS A 705 -17.41 9.53 -13.64
CA LYS A 705 -18.12 8.24 -13.76
C LYS A 705 -17.16 7.13 -13.39
N ALA A 706 -17.58 6.04 -12.76
CA ALA A 706 -16.64 4.93 -12.58
C ALA A 706 -16.41 4.18 -13.89
N VAL A 707 -17.47 3.70 -14.53
CA VAL A 707 -17.42 3.10 -15.87
C VAL A 707 -18.40 3.84 -16.78
N LYS A 708 -17.92 4.29 -17.93
CA LYS A 708 -18.73 4.89 -18.99
C LYS A 708 -18.47 4.18 -20.32
N ILE A 709 -19.52 3.61 -20.89
CA ILE A 709 -19.50 2.99 -22.22
C ILE A 709 -20.40 3.76 -23.16
N GLY A 710 -19.86 4.10 -24.32
CA GLY A 710 -20.54 4.81 -25.38
C GLY A 710 -20.52 6.33 -25.24
N PHE A 711 -21.21 6.95 -26.18
CA PHE A 711 -21.25 8.41 -26.32
C PHE A 711 -22.68 8.90 -26.55
N LYS A 712 -22.83 10.21 -26.38
CA LYS A 712 -24.01 10.99 -26.72
C LYS A 712 -23.56 12.06 -27.69
N GLN A 713 -24.19 12.16 -28.86
CA GLN A 713 -23.90 13.22 -29.81
C GLN A 713 -25.18 13.88 -30.31
N GLN A 714 -25.16 15.20 -30.44
CA GLN A 714 -26.27 15.93 -31.04
C GLN A 714 -26.32 15.68 -32.56
N SER A 715 -27.49 15.27 -33.05
CA SER A 715 -27.80 15.12 -34.47
C SER A 715 -29.05 15.94 -34.80
N GLY A 716 -28.84 17.13 -35.36
CA GLY A 716 -29.91 18.11 -35.56
C GLY A 716 -30.55 18.54 -34.24
N SER A 717 -31.86 18.31 -34.10
CA SER A 717 -32.63 18.58 -32.88
C SER A 717 -32.78 17.37 -31.95
N SER A 718 -32.09 16.27 -32.25
CA SER A 718 -32.14 15.02 -31.47
C SER A 718 -30.75 14.61 -31.01
N TYR A 719 -30.67 13.59 -30.16
CA TYR A 719 -29.42 13.00 -29.74
C TYR A 719 -29.32 11.56 -30.24
N ILE A 720 -28.12 11.16 -30.65
CA ILE A 720 -27.75 9.78 -30.93
C ILE A 720 -27.01 9.25 -29.71
N TYR A 721 -27.41 8.07 -29.27
CA TYR A 721 -26.76 7.31 -28.21
C TYR A 721 -26.31 5.96 -28.78
N ALA A 722 -25.06 5.60 -28.55
CA ALA A 722 -24.50 4.33 -29.00
C ALA A 722 -23.34 3.89 -28.11
N GLY A 723 -23.00 2.60 -28.20
CA GLY A 723 -21.96 1.95 -27.42
C GLY A 723 -22.57 0.95 -26.44
N ASN A 724 -22.60 -0.32 -26.84
CA ASN A 724 -23.18 -1.39 -26.03
C ASN A 724 -22.13 -2.02 -25.13
N MET A 725 -22.61 -2.65 -24.07
CA MET A 725 -21.80 -3.42 -23.13
C MET A 725 -22.35 -4.83 -22.96
N LYS A 726 -21.49 -5.83 -23.14
CA LYS A 726 -21.82 -7.26 -23.01
C LYS A 726 -21.00 -7.91 -21.90
N ILE A 727 -21.67 -8.39 -20.86
CA ILE A 727 -21.04 -9.12 -19.75
C ILE A 727 -21.51 -10.57 -19.81
N SER A 728 -20.58 -11.50 -19.99
CA SER A 728 -20.85 -12.94 -20.09
C SER A 728 -20.09 -13.77 -19.05
N GLY A 729 -19.12 -13.15 -18.36
CA GLY A 729 -18.29 -13.78 -17.34
C GLY A 729 -17.41 -12.74 -16.62
N GLY A 730 -16.50 -13.21 -15.79
CA GLY A 730 -15.60 -12.36 -14.99
C GLY A 730 -16.25 -11.77 -13.73
N ALA A 731 -15.44 -11.04 -12.96
CA ALA A 731 -15.85 -10.35 -11.74
C ALA A 731 -15.58 -8.85 -11.86
N LEU A 732 -16.65 -8.05 -11.88
CA LEU A 732 -16.63 -6.60 -12.00
C LEU A 732 -17.07 -5.98 -10.67
N THR A 733 -16.22 -5.14 -10.08
CA THR A 733 -16.55 -4.34 -8.89
C THR A 733 -16.30 -2.87 -9.17
N VAL A 734 -17.35 -2.05 -9.04
CA VAL A 734 -17.35 -0.63 -9.39
C VAL A 734 -17.79 0.18 -8.17
N ASN A 735 -17.01 1.18 -7.79
CA ASN A 735 -17.29 2.08 -6.68
C ASN A 735 -17.17 3.53 -7.15
N CYS A 736 -18.26 4.29 -7.14
CA CYS A 736 -18.28 5.71 -7.47
C CYS A 736 -18.81 6.52 -6.28
N SER A 737 -18.06 7.53 -5.81
CA SER A 737 -18.51 8.30 -4.65
C SER A 737 -19.27 9.59 -4.95
N LYS A 738 -19.34 10.01 -6.23
CA LYS A 738 -19.77 11.36 -6.61
C LYS A 738 -20.75 11.44 -7.79
N SER A 739 -20.95 10.35 -8.52
CA SER A 739 -21.74 10.30 -9.75
C SER A 739 -22.22 8.88 -10.03
N GLU A 740 -22.73 8.58 -11.23
CA GLU A 740 -23.15 7.24 -11.61
C GLU A 740 -21.97 6.26 -11.50
N GLY A 741 -22.29 5.05 -11.04
CA GLY A 741 -21.34 3.94 -10.99
C GLY A 741 -21.00 3.45 -12.39
N PHE A 742 -21.99 2.92 -13.09
CA PHE A 742 -21.82 2.26 -14.38
C PHE A 742 -22.84 2.80 -15.39
N GLU A 743 -22.35 3.63 -16.30
CA GLU A 743 -23.12 4.23 -17.38
C GLU A 743 -22.90 3.50 -18.71
N VAL A 744 -23.99 3.15 -19.40
CA VAL A 744 -23.97 2.60 -20.77
C VAL A 744 -24.91 3.41 -21.65
N LYS A 745 -24.39 4.02 -22.72
CA LYS A 745 -25.20 4.83 -23.65
C LYS A 745 -25.97 3.99 -24.66
N GLY A 746 -25.50 2.80 -25.02
CA GLY A 746 -26.26 1.82 -25.79
C GLY A 746 -27.00 0.82 -24.89
N ASP A 747 -27.06 -0.43 -25.33
CA ASP A 747 -27.67 -1.53 -24.58
C ASP A 747 -26.67 -2.18 -23.61
N LEU A 748 -27.16 -2.59 -22.44
CA LEU A 748 -26.42 -3.41 -21.47
C LEU A 748 -26.98 -4.83 -21.48
N THR A 749 -26.15 -5.81 -21.85
CA THR A 749 -26.50 -7.23 -21.80
C THR A 749 -25.64 -7.98 -20.79
N VAL A 750 -26.28 -8.62 -19.81
CA VAL A 750 -25.62 -9.50 -18.83
C VAL A 750 -26.14 -10.93 -19.00
N SER A 751 -25.25 -11.87 -19.25
CA SER A 751 -25.54 -13.29 -19.46
C SER A 751 -24.79 -14.22 -18.51
N GLY A 752 -23.80 -13.70 -17.78
CA GLY A 752 -22.98 -14.43 -16.82
C GLY A 752 -22.03 -13.50 -16.07
N GLY A 753 -21.20 -14.06 -15.19
CA GLY A 753 -20.26 -13.31 -14.36
C GLY A 753 -20.88 -12.64 -13.14
N GLU A 754 -20.08 -11.85 -12.45
CA GLU A 754 -20.45 -11.08 -11.26
C GLU A 754 -20.24 -9.59 -11.53
N THR A 755 -21.25 -8.76 -11.27
CA THR A 755 -21.22 -7.31 -11.47
C THR A 755 -21.76 -6.63 -10.22
N TYR A 756 -20.85 -6.03 -9.44
CA TYR A 756 -21.16 -5.26 -8.25
C TYR A 756 -20.89 -3.78 -8.52
N VAL A 757 -21.91 -2.95 -8.37
CA VAL A 757 -21.83 -1.52 -8.62
C VAL A 757 -22.38 -0.76 -7.43
N TYR A 758 -21.53 0.07 -6.84
CA TYR A 758 -21.83 0.90 -5.70
C TYR A 758 -21.68 2.37 -6.09
N SER A 759 -22.73 3.15 -5.85
CA SER A 759 -22.74 4.59 -6.03
C SER A 759 -23.22 5.30 -4.77
N THR A 760 -22.55 6.40 -4.41
CA THR A 760 -23.04 7.30 -3.35
C THR A 760 -23.40 8.70 -3.85
N GLY A 761 -23.30 8.94 -5.15
CA GLY A 761 -23.56 10.24 -5.76
C GLY A 761 -24.80 10.26 -6.65
N ASP A 762 -24.99 9.20 -7.43
CA ASP A 762 -26.09 9.09 -8.39
C ASP A 762 -26.49 7.60 -8.56
N ASP A 763 -27.05 7.20 -9.70
CA ASP A 763 -27.46 5.81 -9.97
C ASP A 763 -26.30 4.84 -9.81
N ALA A 764 -26.58 3.63 -9.34
CA ALA A 764 -25.55 2.60 -9.38
C ALA A 764 -25.28 2.20 -10.84
N ILE A 765 -26.32 1.78 -11.56
CA ILE A 765 -26.26 1.44 -12.99
C ILE A 765 -27.23 2.34 -13.74
N ASN A 766 -26.75 3.02 -14.78
CA ASN A 766 -27.57 3.84 -15.67
C ASN A 766 -27.38 3.36 -17.12
N CYS A 767 -28.48 3.03 -17.80
CA CYS A 767 -28.46 2.62 -19.19
C CYS A 767 -29.41 3.47 -20.04
N GLN A 768 -28.90 4.11 -21.08
CA GLN A 768 -29.77 4.83 -22.01
C GLN A 768 -30.59 3.89 -22.91
N GLY A 769 -30.04 2.71 -23.24
CA GLY A 769 -30.71 1.68 -24.01
C GLY A 769 -31.45 0.65 -23.16
N THR A 770 -31.63 -0.54 -23.72
CA THR A 770 -32.26 -1.68 -23.05
C THR A 770 -31.27 -2.37 -22.11
N ILE A 771 -31.70 -2.68 -20.89
CA ILE A 771 -30.98 -3.60 -20.01
C ILE A 771 -31.55 -5.01 -20.19
N THR A 772 -30.71 -5.99 -20.54
CA THR A 772 -31.10 -7.39 -20.66
C THR A 772 -30.25 -8.27 -19.75
N VAL A 773 -30.90 -8.95 -18.80
CA VAL A 773 -30.26 -9.92 -17.90
C VAL A 773 -30.81 -11.31 -18.16
N THR A 774 -29.95 -12.22 -18.60
CA THR A 774 -30.25 -13.63 -18.91
C THR A 774 -29.51 -14.61 -18.00
N GLY A 775 -28.54 -14.13 -17.21
CA GLY A 775 -27.73 -14.93 -16.30
C GLY A 775 -26.76 -14.05 -15.49
N GLY A 776 -25.94 -14.67 -14.65
CA GLY A 776 -24.95 -13.97 -13.81
C GLY A 776 -25.52 -13.39 -12.52
N TYR A 777 -24.67 -12.64 -11.82
CA TYR A 777 -24.97 -11.91 -10.60
C TYR A 777 -24.84 -10.40 -10.85
N VAL A 778 -25.93 -9.65 -10.71
CA VAL A 778 -25.97 -8.19 -10.92
C VAL A 778 -26.41 -7.53 -9.64
N TYR A 779 -25.61 -6.60 -9.15
CA TYR A 779 -25.84 -5.88 -7.91
C TYR A 779 -25.62 -4.39 -8.14
N GLY A 780 -26.70 -3.61 -8.14
CA GLY A 780 -26.69 -2.16 -8.16
C GLY A 780 -27.10 -1.61 -6.80
N TYR A 781 -26.24 -0.82 -6.17
CA TYR A 781 -26.50 -0.19 -4.88
C TYR A 781 -26.20 1.31 -4.95
N SER A 782 -27.25 2.13 -4.82
CA SER A 782 -27.12 3.57 -4.68
C SER A 782 -27.62 4.05 -3.31
N THR A 783 -26.93 5.04 -2.74
CA THR A 783 -27.45 5.76 -1.56
C THR A 783 -28.10 7.10 -1.92
N ALA A 784 -27.98 7.55 -3.17
CA ALA A 784 -28.29 8.91 -3.58
C ALA A 784 -29.25 9.00 -4.77
N ASN A 785 -29.44 7.91 -5.51
CA ASN A 785 -30.40 7.82 -6.60
C ASN A 785 -30.88 6.36 -6.80
N ASP A 786 -31.25 5.95 -8.00
CA ASP A 786 -31.81 4.63 -8.29
C ASP A 786 -30.77 3.52 -8.16
N GLY A 787 -31.25 2.33 -7.82
CA GLY A 787 -30.41 1.13 -7.86
C GLY A 787 -29.96 0.83 -9.29
N ILE A 788 -30.93 0.78 -10.21
CA ILE A 788 -30.74 0.56 -11.64
C ILE A 788 -31.72 1.47 -12.40
N ASP A 789 -31.19 2.35 -13.26
CA ASP A 789 -31.95 3.22 -14.17
C ASP A 789 -31.79 2.74 -15.62
N SER A 790 -32.90 2.71 -16.36
CA SER A 790 -32.91 2.53 -17.81
C SER A 790 -33.88 3.49 -18.52
N ASN A 791 -33.41 4.10 -19.60
CA ASN A 791 -34.25 4.83 -20.56
C ASN A 791 -34.78 3.95 -21.72
N GLY A 792 -34.74 2.63 -21.53
CA GLY A 792 -35.30 1.62 -22.43
C GLY A 792 -35.99 0.52 -21.61
N ASP A 793 -36.34 -0.60 -22.25
CA ASP A 793 -36.88 -1.74 -21.48
C ASP A 793 -35.80 -2.34 -20.55
N THR A 794 -36.20 -2.76 -19.36
CA THR A 794 -35.37 -3.63 -18.51
C THR A 794 -35.94 -5.05 -18.54
N LYS A 795 -35.19 -6.02 -19.04
CA LYS A 795 -35.63 -7.40 -19.28
C LYS A 795 -34.84 -8.38 -18.43
N LEU A 796 -35.47 -8.91 -17.39
CA LEU A 796 -34.89 -9.92 -16.52
C LEU A 796 -35.47 -11.29 -16.89
N SER A 797 -34.63 -12.25 -17.27
CA SER A 797 -35.05 -13.61 -17.69
C SER A 797 -34.17 -14.73 -17.12
N GLY A 798 -33.13 -14.37 -16.37
CA GLY A 798 -32.26 -15.30 -15.65
C GLY A 798 -31.35 -14.55 -14.68
N GLY A 799 -30.52 -15.30 -13.95
CA GLY A 799 -29.54 -14.73 -13.02
C GLY A 799 -30.12 -14.25 -11.69
N TYR A 800 -29.24 -13.66 -10.89
CA TYR A 800 -29.52 -13.06 -9.58
C TYR A 800 -29.35 -11.54 -9.70
N VAL A 801 -30.43 -10.79 -9.50
CA VAL A 801 -30.45 -9.34 -9.68
C VAL A 801 -30.87 -8.66 -8.40
N PHE A 802 -29.98 -7.82 -7.90
CA PHE A 802 -30.13 -7.02 -6.70
C PHE A 802 -30.07 -5.56 -7.10
N ALA A 803 -31.15 -4.83 -6.88
CA ALA A 803 -31.17 -3.39 -7.10
C ALA A 803 -31.62 -2.69 -5.82
N ILE A 804 -30.84 -1.72 -5.39
CA ILE A 804 -30.94 -1.15 -4.06
C ILE A 804 -30.79 0.36 -4.15
N THR A 805 -31.81 1.08 -3.69
CA THR A 805 -31.70 2.50 -3.33
C THR A 805 -32.03 2.69 -1.85
N THR A 806 -31.24 3.50 -1.13
CA THR A 806 -31.58 3.92 0.25
C THR A 806 -32.22 5.29 0.35
N LYS A 807 -32.38 6.00 -0.76
CA LYS A 807 -32.96 7.36 -0.76
C LYS A 807 -34.48 7.31 -0.65
N GLY A 808 -35.10 6.35 -1.34
CA GLY A 808 -36.55 6.24 -1.45
C GLY A 808 -37.16 7.37 -2.29
N SER A 809 -38.50 7.39 -2.34
CA SER A 809 -39.29 8.22 -3.26
C SER A 809 -38.75 9.65 -3.45
N PRO A 810 -38.64 10.15 -4.70
CA PRO A 810 -39.10 9.53 -5.94
C PRO A 810 -38.27 8.32 -6.40
N GLU A 811 -37.05 8.16 -5.91
CA GLU A 811 -36.13 7.10 -6.38
C GLU A 811 -36.59 5.70 -5.96
N VAL A 812 -36.28 4.73 -6.80
CA VAL A 812 -36.74 3.35 -6.76
C VAL A 812 -35.59 2.37 -6.98
N ALA A 813 -35.86 1.07 -6.78
CA ALA A 813 -34.84 0.05 -7.05
C ALA A 813 -34.55 -0.06 -8.55
N PHE A 814 -35.60 0.02 -9.36
CA PHE A 814 -35.57 0.02 -10.81
C PHE A 814 -36.38 1.19 -11.32
N ASP A 815 -35.72 2.18 -11.90
CA ASP A 815 -36.36 3.14 -12.81
C ASP A 815 -36.22 2.58 -14.23
N THR A 816 -37.32 2.45 -14.94
CA THR A 816 -37.33 1.97 -16.33
C THR A 816 -38.11 2.92 -17.22
N ASN A 817 -38.15 4.20 -16.85
CA ASN A 817 -38.78 5.28 -17.61
C ASN A 817 -40.18 4.87 -18.08
N THR A 818 -41.01 4.43 -17.14
CA THR A 818 -42.34 3.89 -17.45
C THR A 818 -43.25 4.98 -18.06
N GLU A 819 -43.01 6.25 -17.74
CA GLU A 819 -43.63 7.42 -18.36
C GLU A 819 -43.28 7.57 -19.85
N GLY A 820 -42.11 7.08 -20.27
CA GLY A 820 -41.68 6.98 -21.67
C GLY A 820 -42.32 5.82 -22.43
N GLY A 821 -43.08 4.95 -21.74
CA GLY A 821 -43.74 3.78 -22.32
C GLY A 821 -42.91 2.49 -22.28
N TYR A 822 -41.73 2.52 -21.65
CA TYR A 822 -40.90 1.35 -21.39
C TYR A 822 -41.36 0.60 -20.14
N LYS A 823 -40.82 -0.60 -19.93
CA LYS A 823 -41.23 -1.44 -18.79
C LYS A 823 -40.10 -2.29 -18.24
N LEU A 824 -40.17 -2.52 -16.93
CA LEU A 824 -39.51 -3.64 -16.29
C LEU A 824 -40.26 -4.96 -16.58
N TYR A 825 -39.60 -5.89 -17.26
CA TYR A 825 -40.06 -7.25 -17.51
C TYR A 825 -39.38 -8.25 -16.58
N ILE A 826 -40.15 -8.87 -15.69
CA ILE A 826 -39.70 -9.95 -14.81
C ILE A 826 -40.18 -11.29 -15.39
N ASN A 827 -39.36 -11.85 -16.28
CA ASN A 827 -39.64 -13.10 -16.96
C ASN A 827 -39.22 -14.31 -16.12
N SER A 828 -39.86 -15.46 -16.39
CA SER A 828 -39.55 -16.72 -15.75
C SER A 828 -38.07 -17.06 -15.92
N GLY A 829 -37.38 -17.19 -14.79
CA GLY A 829 -35.96 -17.55 -14.72
C GLY A 829 -35.12 -16.60 -13.85
N ALA A 830 -35.53 -15.34 -13.70
CA ALA A 830 -34.79 -14.36 -12.91
C ALA A 830 -35.10 -14.45 -11.41
N THR A 831 -34.07 -14.33 -10.57
CA THR A 831 -34.20 -14.07 -9.13
C THR A 831 -33.95 -12.60 -8.87
N LEU A 832 -34.92 -11.91 -8.27
CA LEU A 832 -34.96 -10.47 -8.06
C LEU A 832 -35.07 -10.14 -6.57
N VAL A 833 -34.26 -9.20 -6.11
CA VAL A 833 -34.37 -8.54 -4.80
C VAL A 833 -34.23 -7.03 -5.01
N ALA A 834 -35.32 -6.30 -4.78
CA ALA A 834 -35.44 -4.88 -5.07
C ALA A 834 -35.78 -4.07 -3.81
N TYR A 835 -34.81 -3.29 -3.34
CA TYR A 835 -34.91 -2.40 -2.19
C TYR A 835 -35.17 -0.96 -2.64
N GLY A 836 -36.25 -0.35 -2.16
CA GLY A 836 -36.74 0.95 -2.64
C GLY A 836 -38.06 0.86 -3.42
N GLY A 837 -38.48 -0.36 -3.79
CA GLY A 837 -39.71 -0.62 -4.53
C GLY A 837 -39.50 -0.66 -6.05
N LEU A 838 -40.55 -1.03 -6.77
CA LEU A 838 -40.60 -1.05 -8.23
C LEU A 838 -41.58 0.02 -8.72
N GLU A 839 -41.28 0.62 -9.86
CA GLU A 839 -42.21 1.51 -10.55
C GLU A 839 -43.55 0.83 -10.87
N SER A 840 -44.61 1.64 -10.92
CA SER A 840 -45.91 1.20 -11.37
C SER A 840 -45.90 0.94 -12.88
N GLY A 841 -46.25 -0.28 -13.30
CA GLY A 841 -46.35 -0.64 -14.73
C GLY A 841 -45.43 -1.77 -15.17
N TYR A 842 -44.65 -2.34 -14.25
CA TYR A 842 -43.88 -3.56 -14.49
C TYR A 842 -44.77 -4.72 -15.00
N SER A 843 -44.17 -5.58 -15.82
CA SER A 843 -44.80 -6.80 -16.35
C SER A 843 -44.06 -8.01 -15.81
N ALA A 844 -44.76 -8.93 -15.16
CA ALA A 844 -44.15 -10.12 -14.60
C ALA A 844 -44.88 -11.40 -15.05
N SER A 845 -44.09 -12.40 -15.48
CA SER A 845 -44.60 -13.74 -15.77
C SER A 845 -44.51 -14.70 -14.58
N GLN A 846 -43.80 -14.28 -13.52
CA GLN A 846 -43.73 -14.94 -12.21
C GLN A 846 -44.24 -14.00 -11.11
N THR A 847 -44.69 -14.54 -9.99
CA THR A 847 -45.24 -13.73 -8.89
C THR A 847 -44.16 -12.86 -8.26
N VAL A 848 -44.50 -11.58 -8.02
CA VAL A 848 -43.70 -10.64 -7.24
C VAL A 848 -44.34 -10.49 -5.87
N TYR A 849 -43.54 -10.66 -4.82
CA TYR A 849 -43.99 -10.57 -3.44
C TYR A 849 -43.42 -9.33 -2.75
N SER A 850 -44.19 -8.75 -1.84
CA SER A 850 -43.70 -7.82 -0.84
C SER A 850 -43.28 -8.61 0.40
N MET A 851 -42.16 -8.20 0.99
CA MET A 851 -41.62 -8.76 2.21
C MET A 851 -41.16 -7.62 3.12
N SER A 852 -41.43 -7.74 4.42
CA SER A 852 -40.82 -6.86 5.42
C SER A 852 -39.45 -7.42 5.84
N CYS A 853 -38.45 -6.59 6.03
CA CYS A 853 -37.14 -7.03 6.46
C CYS A 853 -36.64 -6.20 7.64
N THR A 854 -35.84 -6.80 8.51
CA THR A 854 -35.13 -6.07 9.55
C THR A 854 -33.92 -5.39 8.92
N ALA A 855 -33.86 -4.06 9.02
CA ALA A 855 -32.73 -3.27 8.52
C ALA A 855 -31.40 -3.77 9.12
N ASN A 856 -30.34 -3.76 8.30
CA ASN A 856 -28.99 -4.25 8.62
C ASN A 856 -28.90 -5.73 9.00
N ALA A 857 -29.98 -6.51 8.85
CA ALA A 857 -29.97 -7.95 9.10
C ALA A 857 -29.86 -8.74 7.80
N TRP A 858 -29.28 -9.94 7.90
CA TRP A 858 -29.33 -10.91 6.81
C TRP A 858 -30.70 -11.58 6.76
N ASN A 859 -31.20 -11.75 5.53
CA ASN A 859 -32.46 -12.40 5.23
C ASN A 859 -32.20 -13.48 4.17
N ALA A 860 -32.92 -14.59 4.25
CA ALA A 860 -32.86 -15.64 3.25
C ALA A 860 -34.25 -15.93 2.68
N LEU A 861 -34.32 -16.01 1.35
CA LEU A 861 -35.49 -16.47 0.62
C LEU A 861 -35.47 -17.98 0.51
N HIS A 862 -36.60 -18.59 0.83
CA HIS A 862 -36.78 -20.02 0.73
C HIS A 862 -38.08 -20.34 -0.01
N ASN A 863 -38.18 -21.57 -0.51
CA ASN A 863 -39.45 -22.17 -0.89
C ASN A 863 -39.59 -23.51 -0.17
N GLY A 864 -40.28 -23.50 0.98
CA GLY A 864 -40.24 -24.64 1.89
C GLY A 864 -38.85 -24.76 2.53
N SER A 865 -38.21 -25.92 2.41
CA SER A 865 -36.82 -26.12 2.86
C SER A 865 -35.77 -25.73 1.81
N SER A 866 -36.18 -25.44 0.57
CA SER A 866 -35.25 -25.12 -0.51
C SER A 866 -34.79 -23.68 -0.41
N TYR A 867 -33.48 -23.45 -0.32
CA TYR A 867 -32.86 -22.14 -0.37
C TYR A 867 -32.92 -21.54 -1.79
N ILE A 868 -33.13 -20.22 -1.88
CA ILE A 868 -33.16 -19.47 -3.14
C ILE A 868 -32.01 -18.46 -3.19
N ALA A 869 -31.97 -17.54 -2.23
CA ALA A 869 -30.99 -16.45 -2.16
C ALA A 869 -30.86 -15.90 -0.73
N ALA A 870 -29.69 -15.35 -0.37
CA ALA A 870 -29.50 -14.61 0.87
C ALA A 870 -29.05 -13.17 0.59
N PHE A 871 -29.45 -12.23 1.45
CA PHE A 871 -29.08 -10.83 1.31
C PHE A 871 -29.17 -10.04 2.61
N LYS A 872 -28.33 -9.02 2.74
CA LYS A 872 -28.35 -8.06 3.83
C LYS A 872 -29.27 -6.91 3.49
N ALA A 873 -30.26 -6.67 4.35
CA ALA A 873 -31.11 -5.50 4.20
C ALA A 873 -30.31 -4.22 4.50
N PRO A 874 -30.34 -3.20 3.63
CA PRO A 874 -29.73 -1.91 3.91
C PRO A 874 -30.46 -1.18 5.05
N SER A 875 -29.82 -0.17 5.61
CA SER A 875 -30.40 0.65 6.66
C SER A 875 -31.62 1.43 6.16
N GLY A 876 -32.69 1.49 6.96
CA GLY A 876 -33.82 2.40 6.72
C GLY A 876 -34.92 1.90 5.78
N ILE A 877 -34.80 0.69 5.20
CA ILE A 877 -35.81 0.13 4.30
C ILE A 877 -36.54 -1.03 4.97
N SER A 878 -37.87 -0.93 5.03
CA SER A 878 -38.75 -1.89 5.72
C SER A 878 -39.64 -2.73 4.80
N SER A 879 -39.58 -2.49 3.48
CA SER A 879 -40.33 -3.22 2.45
C SER A 879 -39.44 -3.50 1.24
N VAL A 880 -39.31 -4.77 0.88
CA VAL A 880 -38.54 -5.25 -0.28
C VAL A 880 -39.48 -5.96 -1.27
N ALA A 881 -39.27 -5.73 -2.56
CA ALA A 881 -39.91 -6.52 -3.61
C ALA A 881 -39.00 -7.70 -3.96
N VAL A 882 -39.55 -8.91 -3.91
CA VAL A 882 -38.79 -10.14 -4.19
C VAL A 882 -39.54 -11.00 -5.20
N SER A 883 -38.80 -11.65 -6.08
CA SER A 883 -39.35 -12.61 -7.03
C SER A 883 -38.31 -13.66 -7.37
N ALA A 884 -38.73 -14.92 -7.48
CA ALA A 884 -37.89 -15.97 -8.04
C ALA A 884 -38.79 -17.03 -8.69
N PRO A 885 -38.29 -17.82 -9.67
CA PRO A 885 -39.14 -18.73 -10.45
C PRO A 885 -39.84 -19.79 -9.58
N SER A 886 -39.19 -20.21 -8.50
CA SER A 886 -39.68 -21.21 -7.56
C SER A 886 -40.31 -20.61 -6.29
N LEU A 887 -40.37 -19.28 -6.14
CA LEU A 887 -40.78 -18.65 -4.89
C LEU A 887 -42.30 -18.76 -4.69
N SER A 888 -42.70 -19.56 -3.70
CA SER A 888 -44.12 -19.69 -3.29
C SER A 888 -44.34 -19.69 -1.77
N LYS A 889 -43.28 -19.76 -0.96
CA LYS A 889 -43.37 -19.95 0.50
C LYS A 889 -42.27 -19.22 1.29
N GLY A 890 -42.62 -18.06 1.84
CA GLY A 890 -41.97 -17.44 3.01
C GLY A 890 -40.51 -17.01 2.90
N TYR A 891 -40.03 -16.28 3.92
CA TYR A 891 -38.63 -15.92 4.13
C TYR A 891 -38.26 -16.09 5.61
N THR A 892 -36.97 -16.16 5.93
CA THR A 892 -36.47 -16.24 7.31
C THR A 892 -35.40 -15.17 7.53
N GLY A 893 -35.45 -14.47 8.67
CA GLY A 893 -34.31 -13.68 9.15
C GLY A 893 -33.26 -14.62 9.73
N VAL A 894 -31.99 -14.45 9.35
CA VAL A 894 -30.95 -15.47 9.58
C VAL A 894 -29.78 -14.90 10.37
N THR A 895 -29.20 -15.73 11.24
CA THR A 895 -27.97 -15.39 11.97
C THR A 895 -26.79 -15.98 11.23
N VAL A 896 -25.87 -15.11 10.79
CA VAL A 896 -24.71 -15.47 9.98
C VAL A 896 -23.51 -14.61 10.37
N SER A 897 -22.29 -15.12 10.15
CA SER A 897 -21.04 -14.38 10.35
C SER A 897 -20.84 -13.28 9.30
N ASP A 898 -20.26 -12.13 9.66
CA ASP A 898 -20.22 -10.87 8.88
C ASP A 898 -19.56 -10.89 7.48
N SER A 899 -19.09 -12.04 6.97
CA SER A 899 -18.29 -12.16 5.74
C SER A 899 -19.07 -12.50 4.45
N LEU A 900 -20.38 -12.28 4.40
CA LEU A 900 -21.22 -12.66 3.24
C LEU A 900 -21.28 -11.58 2.14
N CYS A 901 -21.20 -12.04 0.88
CA CYS A 901 -21.72 -11.32 -0.28
C CYS A 901 -23.21 -11.63 -0.46
N ASN A 902 -24.00 -10.65 -0.92
CA ASN A 902 -25.39 -10.89 -1.31
C ASN A 902 -25.42 -11.95 -2.43
N GLY A 903 -26.36 -12.89 -2.42
CA GLY A 903 -26.45 -13.93 -3.44
C GLY A 903 -26.32 -15.36 -2.92
N THR A 904 -25.29 -16.07 -3.37
CA THR A 904 -25.17 -17.54 -3.37
C THR A 904 -24.40 -18.09 -2.18
N TRP A 905 -25.07 -18.82 -1.29
CA TRP A 905 -24.48 -19.60 -0.21
C TRP A 905 -24.88 -21.08 -0.27
N ALA A 906 -24.12 -21.94 0.41
CA ALA A 906 -24.56 -23.28 0.73
C ALA A 906 -25.64 -23.22 1.81
N SER A 907 -26.72 -23.97 1.65
CA SER A 907 -27.88 -23.94 2.56
C SER A 907 -27.56 -24.32 4.02
N GLY A 908 -26.36 -24.84 4.30
CA GLY A 908 -25.94 -25.33 5.62
C GLY A 908 -25.46 -24.26 6.60
N ASP A 909 -25.09 -23.08 6.10
CA ASP A 909 -24.52 -22.00 6.93
C ASP A 909 -25.58 -20.99 7.41
N ILE A 910 -26.82 -21.16 6.94
CA ILE A 910 -27.98 -20.37 7.33
C ILE A 910 -28.66 -21.06 8.51
N SER A 911 -28.59 -20.46 9.71
CA SER A 911 -29.22 -20.99 10.92
C SER A 911 -30.07 -19.96 11.65
N GLY A 912 -31.15 -20.44 12.28
CA GLY A 912 -32.11 -19.60 13.01
C GLY A 912 -33.09 -18.85 12.09
N GLY A 913 -34.21 -18.42 12.69
CA GLY A 913 -35.27 -17.65 12.01
C GLY A 913 -36.64 -18.33 12.00
N SER A 914 -37.70 -17.53 12.20
CA SER A 914 -39.08 -17.98 11.98
C SER A 914 -39.49 -17.64 10.56
N SER A 915 -40.15 -18.58 9.86
CA SER A 915 -40.68 -18.31 8.53
C SER A 915 -41.79 -17.26 8.61
N VAL A 916 -41.66 -16.17 7.86
CA VAL A 916 -42.67 -15.14 7.73
C VAL A 916 -43.39 -15.29 6.37
N SER A 917 -44.69 -15.03 6.34
CA SER A 917 -45.50 -15.13 5.12
C SER A 917 -45.19 -14.00 4.14
N LEU A 918 -45.18 -14.33 2.85
CA LEU A 918 -45.09 -13.35 1.76
C LEU A 918 -46.48 -12.82 1.42
N SER A 919 -46.56 -11.54 1.05
CA SER A 919 -47.77 -10.93 0.49
C SER A 919 -47.57 -10.60 -0.98
N SER A 920 -48.63 -10.58 -1.78
CA SER A 920 -48.54 -10.13 -3.18
C SER A 920 -48.07 -8.69 -3.24
N TYR A 921 -47.09 -8.39 -4.08
CA TYR A 921 -46.63 -7.02 -4.28
C TYR A 921 -47.69 -6.22 -5.06
N SER A 922 -48.26 -5.20 -4.43
CA SER A 922 -49.35 -4.40 -5.03
C SER A 922 -48.87 -3.20 -5.86
N GLY A 923 -47.55 -2.99 -6.00
CA GLY A 923 -46.99 -1.77 -6.60
C GLY A 923 -47.13 -0.55 -5.67
N GLY A 924 -46.22 0.41 -5.76
CA GLY A 924 -46.35 1.69 -5.05
C GLY A 924 -45.10 2.19 -4.32
N GLY A 925 -43.99 2.37 -5.03
CA GLY A 925 -42.95 3.32 -4.65
C GLY A 925 -42.71 4.23 -5.85
N GLY A 926 -42.99 5.53 -5.73
CA GLY A 926 -42.84 6.50 -6.81
C GLY A 926 -44.04 6.57 -7.78
N GLN A 927 -44.77 7.69 -7.77
CA GLN A 927 -45.47 8.10 -8.98
C GLN A 927 -44.41 8.71 -9.89
N GLY A 928 -44.09 8.05 -11.01
CA GLY A 928 -43.42 8.68 -12.14
C GLY A 928 -44.08 10.04 -12.40
N GLY A 929 -43.27 11.10 -12.45
CA GLY A 929 -43.73 12.48 -12.38
C GLY A 929 -44.91 12.76 -13.30
N GLN A 930 -45.98 13.34 -12.75
CA GLN A 930 -47.11 13.81 -13.55
C GLN A 930 -46.64 14.78 -14.64
N ALA A 931 -46.98 14.46 -15.89
CA ALA A 931 -46.90 15.38 -17.02
C ALA A 931 -47.78 16.62 -16.77
N GLY A 932 -47.16 17.76 -16.43
CA GLY A 932 -47.77 19.08 -16.57
C GLY A 932 -47.67 19.56 -18.03
N PRO A 933 -48.71 20.19 -18.61
CA PRO A 933 -48.63 20.69 -19.97
C PRO A 933 -47.60 21.80 -20.05
N GLY A 934 -46.79 21.76 -21.12
CA GLY A 934 -45.57 22.54 -21.25
C GLY A 934 -45.70 24.03 -20.98
N ASN A 935 -44.66 24.56 -20.35
CA ASN A 935 -44.19 25.90 -20.65
C ASN A 935 -42.67 25.85 -20.76
N GLY A 936 -42.15 26.33 -21.89
CA GLY A 936 -40.73 26.30 -22.20
C GLY A 936 -39.91 27.05 -21.15
N GLY A 937 -39.00 26.32 -20.51
CA GLY A 937 -38.00 26.85 -19.61
C GLY A 937 -36.90 25.81 -19.47
N GLY A 938 -35.88 25.91 -20.32
CA GLY A 938 -34.67 25.09 -20.21
C GLY A 938 -33.96 25.37 -18.89
N GLY A 939 -33.61 24.31 -18.17
CA GLY A 939 -32.72 24.26 -17.02
C GLY A 939 -32.15 22.84 -16.92
N PRO A 940 -30.84 22.68 -16.69
CA PRO A 940 -30.02 21.64 -17.31
C PRO A 940 -30.17 20.26 -16.66
N GLY A 941 -30.15 19.22 -17.51
CA GLY A 941 -29.77 17.87 -17.09
C GLY A 941 -28.34 17.88 -16.55
N GLY A 942 -28.08 16.96 -15.61
CA GLY A 942 -26.90 16.89 -14.75
C GLY A 942 -25.61 17.45 -15.34
N HIS A 943 -25.03 18.41 -14.59
CA HIS A 943 -23.61 18.77 -14.67
C HIS A 943 -22.79 17.72 -13.91
#